data_AF-A0A838Q9A2-F1
#
_entry.id   AF-A0A838Q9A2-F1
#
_cell.length_a   1.000
_cell.length_b   1.000
_cell.length_c   1.000
_cell.angle_alpha   90.00
_cell.angle_beta   90.00
_cell.angle_gamma   90.00
#
_symmetry.space_group_name_H-M   'P 1'
#
loop_
_entity.id
_entity.type
_entity.pdbx_description
1 polymer ?
#
loop_
_entity_poly.entity_id
_entity_poly.type
_entity_poly.pdbx_seq_one_letter_code
_entity_poly.pdbx_strand_id
1 'polypeptide(L)'
;MYPTVVTALFDLHRRETHDEPDASGGSARRTANEYLDIGAQLLEWPCPMVIFADPELVARINKIRSELGFADRTLVRPFPLETSPYHQKHFESVSKAFAESRQPRGLSHLKDTPLYLVSQWTKIECTRQVAESNPFGAKNVFWMDFGIHHVAQPPVDTERLLQVLGTADAPMLPVFQSAVSVVHLAKGDPGQWYGELRQYCGGGVWGGSPEQMLEFARAFDEELETNCLTTHPSLEEAIFFRMYALGVLDSWDAVRTKGHHDLLTVIERRSVTARKVCLCMMVKNEARVIRRALDSVAADIDGWCITDTGSTDGTQSIIEEYFKGREIGGELHGTTFIDFGASRTETIANALAYARSNAMDYLLLLDADEIVEVRQPDWKTRLHGSPYLLRYDDLLSYRTLYLVPADIDWHFIGRTHEYLDADGESPPRENFDAIVLHDYGDGGSKVDKFQRDITLLSRTLQESPDDERAVFYLAESYLNGNIDVARALELYTRRAAMGGFEEEAWYAAYRRAQCLERLVGAEGDYWPAIMAYFEAWVRRPWRAEPLTEVSRLAAERSIHILGSVAGEYALAHVIPRHERDNDILFIDTLKHGAVLYDWLSVCHYWAGFRERGRVLARKALAEMGPHHRDRIEENIRLSESTETVEAPNTLLLIDAVTRLREAGVPVAANMIAEAARALIPPGDPAEITIDYEQSICGYYVEPYRNKAAYLSEKLLSRRDLAGGMRDSLRENRWFHVTPLDEHVLDARRIETTHLGLPPGYTPMNPSLCRIDGDVMILIRAVNYRIRADGSYEVDGPVNTRNFIGRLDPSGLVPRVREIVAPPTDESKLAIRGFEDCRLFNSAGRTWAVANHAHPNESWRRTMFLLELEDIRGENPSIVRAIHLKGPNDEWHQKNWMPVDGAAEIMLAYSCDPTVILAADSRDGSCKVVRQWNAPVWLEDVRGGSQLVPMPQSHGGGYVAFVHGVLRESPRRSYFHRLVRFDEGLAITAASRSLVLRERAIEFVSGCTTDGSDLLLSWGYNDAEAWLGRIPLSSVEAICTETF
;
A
#
# COMPACT_ATOMS: atom_id res chain seq x y z
N MET A 1 -45.84 -12.24 -5.13
CA MET A 1 -46.29 -10.84 -5.20
C MET A 1 -45.13 -10.07 -5.81
N TYR A 2 -45.37 -9.23 -6.81
CA TYR A 2 -44.27 -8.51 -7.49
C TYR A 2 -43.62 -7.47 -6.56
N PRO A 3 -42.30 -7.24 -6.64
CA PRO A 3 -41.64 -6.13 -5.96
C PRO A 3 -42.09 -4.78 -6.54
N THR A 4 -41.89 -3.70 -5.78
CA THR A 4 -42.00 -2.34 -6.35
C THR A 4 -40.66 -1.91 -6.92
N VAL A 5 -40.64 -1.56 -8.20
CA VAL A 5 -39.48 -0.98 -8.88
C VAL A 5 -39.50 0.54 -8.76
N VAL A 6 -38.38 1.14 -8.40
CA VAL A 6 -38.15 2.58 -8.31
C VAL A 6 -37.12 2.96 -9.37
N THR A 7 -37.41 3.97 -10.16
CA THR A 7 -36.47 4.52 -11.15
C THR A 7 -36.64 6.03 -11.23
N ALA A 8 -35.66 6.72 -11.80
CA ALA A 8 -35.79 8.14 -12.12
C ALA A 8 -35.31 8.51 -13.52
N LEU A 9 -35.86 9.59 -14.07
CA LEU A 9 -35.45 10.19 -15.32
C LEU A 9 -35.36 11.72 -15.16
N PHE A 10 -34.14 12.23 -15.05
CA PHE A 10 -33.83 13.66 -14.96
C PHE A 10 -33.12 14.13 -16.24
N ASP A 11 -33.62 15.19 -16.86
CA ASP A 11 -33.02 15.81 -18.03
C ASP A 11 -31.85 16.72 -17.62
N LEU A 12 -30.68 16.12 -17.44
CA LEU A 12 -29.43 16.84 -17.14
C LEU A 12 -28.93 17.65 -18.35
N HIS A 13 -29.22 17.19 -19.57
CA HIS A 13 -28.84 17.89 -20.80
C HIS A 13 -29.52 19.26 -20.90
N ARG A 14 -30.81 19.35 -20.56
CA ARG A 14 -31.52 20.64 -20.49
C ARG A 14 -30.96 21.59 -19.42
N ARG A 15 -30.46 21.05 -18.30
CA ARG A 15 -30.01 21.83 -17.13
C ARG A 15 -28.62 22.42 -17.28
N GLU A 16 -27.73 21.71 -17.95
CA GLU A 16 -26.32 22.08 -18.08
C GLU A 16 -26.06 22.49 -19.53
N THR A 17 -26.09 23.80 -19.78
CA THR A 17 -25.92 24.41 -21.10
C THR A 17 -24.45 24.40 -21.53
N HIS A 18 -23.92 23.24 -21.92
CA HIS A 18 -22.60 23.13 -22.56
C HIS A 18 -22.65 22.22 -23.80
N ASP A 19 -22.79 22.84 -24.97
CA ASP A 19 -22.57 22.24 -26.28
C ASP A 19 -21.06 22.26 -26.64
N GLU A 20 -20.22 21.54 -25.88
CA GLU A 20 -18.93 21.14 -26.45
C GLU A 20 -19.08 19.74 -27.05
N PRO A 21 -18.98 19.60 -28.39
CA PRO A 21 -19.06 18.29 -29.04
C PRO A 21 -17.84 17.45 -28.65
N ASP A 22 -18.04 16.14 -28.51
CA ASP A 22 -16.93 15.22 -28.33
C ASP A 22 -16.05 15.13 -29.59
N ALA A 23 -14.92 14.42 -29.51
CA ALA A 23 -13.97 14.27 -30.62
C ALA A 23 -14.57 13.63 -31.90
N SER A 24 -15.81 13.13 -31.85
CA SER A 24 -16.56 12.56 -32.97
C SER A 24 -17.65 13.49 -33.53
N GLY A 25 -17.82 14.69 -32.96
CA GLY A 25 -18.81 15.68 -33.38
C GLY A 25 -20.22 15.47 -32.82
N GLY A 26 -20.40 14.61 -31.81
CA GLY A 26 -21.68 14.36 -31.13
C GLY A 26 -21.80 15.07 -29.77
N SER A 27 -23.03 15.30 -29.29
CA SER A 27 -23.28 15.70 -27.90
C SER A 27 -22.79 14.58 -26.97
N ALA A 28 -21.92 14.91 -26.00
CA ALA A 28 -21.42 13.95 -25.01
C ALA A 28 -22.52 13.38 -24.09
N ARG A 29 -23.76 13.91 -24.15
CA ARG A 29 -24.89 13.55 -23.28
C ARG A 29 -26.17 13.31 -24.05
N ARG A 30 -26.90 12.30 -23.60
CA ARG A 30 -28.21 11.93 -24.15
C ARG A 30 -29.29 12.88 -23.66
N THR A 31 -30.17 13.27 -24.57
CA THR A 31 -31.42 13.97 -24.32
C THR A 31 -32.41 13.08 -23.57
N ALA A 32 -33.43 13.66 -22.95
CA ALA A 32 -34.52 12.89 -22.34
C ALA A 32 -35.23 11.95 -23.34
N ASN A 33 -35.26 12.29 -24.63
CA ASN A 33 -35.82 11.43 -25.68
C ASN A 33 -35.01 10.15 -25.87
N GLU A 34 -33.69 10.29 -25.96
CA GLU A 34 -32.80 9.13 -26.14
C GLU A 34 -32.81 8.22 -24.90
N TYR A 35 -32.96 8.78 -23.70
CA TYR A 35 -33.16 7.97 -22.50
C TYR A 35 -34.52 7.27 -22.47
N LEU A 36 -35.58 7.89 -22.97
CA LEU A 36 -36.89 7.23 -23.14
C LEU A 36 -36.81 6.03 -24.09
N ASP A 37 -36.04 6.15 -25.17
CA ASP A 37 -35.85 5.04 -26.12
C ASP A 37 -35.05 3.90 -25.48
N ILE A 38 -34.01 4.21 -24.70
CA ILE A 38 -33.20 3.21 -23.99
C ILE A 38 -34.01 2.52 -22.87
N GLY A 39 -34.84 3.28 -22.14
CA GLY A 39 -35.66 2.78 -21.04
C GLY A 39 -36.99 2.15 -21.47
N ALA A 40 -37.30 2.09 -22.77
CA ALA A 40 -38.55 1.53 -23.26
C ALA A 40 -38.79 0.09 -22.77
N GLN A 41 -37.75 -0.74 -22.78
CA GLN A 41 -37.83 -2.13 -22.30
C GLN A 41 -38.14 -2.22 -20.80
N LEU A 42 -37.60 -1.31 -19.98
CA LEU A 42 -37.93 -1.27 -18.55
C LEU A 42 -39.40 -0.90 -18.33
N LEU A 43 -39.92 0.06 -19.10
CA LEU A 43 -41.33 0.47 -19.01
C LEU A 43 -42.32 -0.63 -19.41
N GLU A 44 -41.89 -1.63 -20.18
CA GLU A 44 -42.68 -2.81 -20.56
C GLU A 44 -42.83 -3.84 -19.42
N TRP A 45 -42.09 -3.71 -18.30
CA TRP A 45 -42.14 -4.70 -17.22
C TRP A 45 -43.50 -4.71 -16.50
N PRO A 46 -44.11 -5.89 -16.26
CA PRO A 46 -45.47 -6.00 -15.71
C PRO A 46 -45.56 -5.76 -14.18
N CYS A 47 -44.52 -5.20 -13.56
CA CYS A 47 -44.42 -4.97 -12.12
C CYS A 47 -44.94 -3.58 -11.70
N PRO A 48 -45.31 -3.42 -10.40
CA PRO A 48 -45.51 -2.11 -9.79
C PRO A 48 -44.25 -1.23 -9.95
N MET A 49 -44.43 0.02 -10.38
CA MET A 49 -43.33 0.93 -10.66
C MET A 49 -43.63 2.35 -10.15
N VAL A 50 -42.67 2.94 -9.44
CA VAL A 50 -42.65 4.37 -9.09
C VAL A 50 -41.54 5.04 -9.89
N ILE A 51 -41.91 6.03 -10.71
CA ILE A 51 -40.98 6.72 -11.62
C ILE A 51 -40.90 8.18 -11.18
N PHE A 52 -39.73 8.60 -10.71
CA PHE A 52 -39.44 10.01 -10.44
C PHE A 52 -38.99 10.68 -11.74
N ALA A 53 -39.61 11.77 -12.15
CA ALA A 53 -39.25 12.42 -13.39
C ALA A 53 -39.42 13.93 -13.31
N ASP A 54 -38.73 14.64 -14.20
CA ASP A 54 -38.99 16.05 -14.36
C ASP A 54 -40.46 16.34 -14.70
N PRO A 55 -41.04 17.43 -14.18
CA PRO A 55 -42.46 17.73 -14.38
C PRO A 55 -42.93 17.66 -15.84
N GLU A 56 -42.09 18.10 -16.78
CA GLU A 56 -42.38 18.06 -18.22
C GLU A 56 -42.40 16.64 -18.84
N LEU A 57 -41.77 15.65 -18.22
CA LEU A 57 -41.72 14.27 -18.71
C LEU A 57 -42.88 13.41 -18.17
N VAL A 58 -43.52 13.84 -17.07
CA VAL A 58 -44.56 13.08 -16.36
C VAL A 58 -45.73 12.67 -17.26
N ALA A 59 -46.28 13.62 -18.03
CA ALA A 59 -47.44 13.34 -18.89
C ALA A 59 -47.10 12.28 -19.96
N ARG A 60 -45.87 12.30 -20.47
CA ARG A 60 -45.41 11.36 -21.50
C ARG A 60 -45.17 9.97 -20.94
N ILE A 61 -44.49 9.84 -19.81
CA ILE A 61 -44.25 8.53 -19.16
C ILE A 61 -45.58 7.87 -18.76
N ASN A 62 -46.52 8.66 -18.20
CA ASN A 62 -47.86 8.18 -17.89
C ASN A 62 -48.61 7.65 -19.12
N LYS A 63 -48.52 8.38 -20.24
CA LYS A 63 -49.11 7.94 -21.51
C LYS A 63 -48.51 6.60 -21.96
N ILE A 64 -47.19 6.43 -21.93
CA ILE A 64 -46.50 5.18 -22.32
C ILE A 64 -47.00 4.00 -21.46
N ARG A 65 -46.95 4.12 -20.13
CA ARG A 65 -47.38 3.04 -19.23
C ARG A 65 -48.88 2.75 -19.30
N SER A 66 -49.71 3.75 -19.60
CA SER A 66 -51.14 3.56 -19.85
C SER A 66 -51.42 2.83 -21.16
N GLU A 67 -50.71 3.15 -22.24
CA GLU A 67 -50.82 2.45 -23.53
C GLU A 67 -50.35 0.99 -23.44
N LEU A 68 -49.40 0.69 -22.55
CA LEU A 68 -48.97 -0.67 -22.21
C LEU A 68 -49.92 -1.42 -21.25
N GLY A 69 -50.98 -0.77 -20.77
CA GLY A 69 -51.98 -1.39 -19.88
C GLY A 69 -51.56 -1.47 -18.41
N PHE A 70 -50.55 -0.72 -17.96
CA PHE A 70 -50.02 -0.75 -16.60
C PHE A 70 -50.35 0.51 -15.77
N ALA A 71 -51.40 1.25 -16.13
CA ALA A 71 -51.79 2.49 -15.45
C ALA A 71 -52.10 2.29 -13.94
N ASP A 72 -52.69 1.15 -13.57
CA ASP A 72 -53.02 0.76 -12.20
C ASP A 72 -51.79 0.33 -11.36
N ARG A 73 -50.64 0.12 -12.01
CA ARG A 73 -49.38 -0.33 -11.40
C ARG A 73 -48.25 0.66 -11.59
N THR A 74 -48.57 1.92 -11.91
CA THR A 74 -47.58 2.94 -12.19
C THR A 74 -47.90 4.21 -11.42
N LEU A 75 -46.91 4.73 -10.71
CA LEU A 75 -46.96 6.04 -10.10
C LEU A 75 -45.82 6.90 -10.62
N VAL A 76 -46.10 7.86 -11.49
CA VAL A 76 -45.09 8.83 -11.96
C VAL A 76 -45.14 10.07 -11.08
N ARG A 77 -44.08 10.33 -10.32
CA ARG A 77 -43.98 11.47 -9.40
C ARG A 77 -43.17 12.60 -10.06
N PRO A 78 -43.74 13.82 -10.19
CA PRO A 78 -42.94 14.99 -10.57
C PRO A 78 -41.92 15.28 -9.47
N PHE A 79 -40.64 15.28 -9.83
CA PHE A 79 -39.54 15.50 -8.89
C PHE A 79 -38.45 16.36 -9.55
N PRO A 80 -38.48 17.69 -9.36
CA PRO A 80 -37.38 18.53 -9.79
C PRO A 80 -36.11 18.18 -8.99
N LEU A 81 -35.02 17.86 -9.67
CA LEU A 81 -33.75 17.45 -9.04
C LEU A 81 -33.25 18.46 -7.99
N GLU A 82 -33.54 19.74 -8.20
CA GLU A 82 -33.19 20.88 -7.34
C GLU A 82 -33.85 20.82 -5.96
N THR A 83 -34.95 20.05 -5.84
CA THR A 83 -35.68 19.85 -4.57
C THR A 83 -35.11 18.70 -3.75
N SER A 84 -34.16 17.94 -4.29
CA SER A 84 -33.46 16.89 -3.54
C SER A 84 -32.75 17.48 -2.32
N PRO A 85 -32.85 16.86 -1.13
CA PRO A 85 -32.11 17.31 0.05
C PRO A 85 -30.60 17.32 -0.20
N TYR A 86 -30.10 16.38 -1.01
CA TYR A 86 -28.69 16.34 -1.41
C TYR A 86 -28.28 17.51 -2.30
N HIS A 87 -29.18 17.96 -3.18
CA HIS A 87 -28.92 19.13 -4.02
C HIS A 87 -28.89 20.39 -3.14
N GLN A 88 -29.94 20.59 -2.34
CA GLN A 88 -30.06 21.78 -1.47
C GLN A 88 -28.91 21.91 -0.48
N LYS A 89 -28.41 20.79 0.04
CA LYS A 89 -27.38 20.79 1.09
C LYS A 89 -25.95 20.78 0.55
N HIS A 90 -25.67 20.07 -0.54
CA HIS A 90 -24.28 19.78 -0.95
C HIS A 90 -23.88 20.33 -2.32
N PHE A 91 -24.82 20.73 -3.18
CA PHE A 91 -24.51 21.09 -4.56
C PHE A 91 -23.50 22.25 -4.68
N GLU A 92 -23.60 23.29 -3.85
CA GLU A 92 -22.65 24.40 -3.84
C GLU A 92 -21.23 23.95 -3.46
N SER A 93 -21.11 23.12 -2.41
CA SER A 93 -19.82 22.60 -1.96
C SER A 93 -19.17 21.68 -2.98
N VAL A 94 -19.96 20.81 -3.62
CA VAL A 94 -19.50 19.94 -4.70
C VAL A 94 -19.07 20.78 -5.90
N SER A 95 -19.85 21.78 -6.30
CA SER A 95 -19.51 22.66 -7.42
C SER A 95 -18.21 23.42 -7.18
N LYS A 96 -17.99 23.90 -5.95
CA LYS A 96 -16.73 24.54 -5.55
C LYS A 96 -15.55 23.57 -5.62
N ALA A 97 -15.70 22.34 -5.15
CA ALA A 97 -14.65 21.32 -5.24
C ALA A 97 -14.28 20.99 -6.70
N PHE A 98 -15.27 20.91 -7.60
CA PHE A 98 -15.04 20.72 -9.03
C PHE A 98 -14.29 21.91 -9.66
N ALA A 99 -14.68 23.15 -9.33
CA ALA A 99 -14.01 24.35 -9.82
C ALA A 99 -12.54 24.45 -9.36
N GLU A 100 -12.22 23.91 -8.19
CA GLU A 100 -10.86 23.89 -7.64
C GLU A 100 -10.04 22.65 -8.08
N SER A 101 -10.53 21.88 -9.06
CA SER A 101 -9.91 20.63 -9.51
C SER A 101 -9.72 19.58 -8.39
N ARG A 102 -10.55 19.67 -7.34
CA ARG A 102 -10.61 18.72 -6.20
C ARG A 102 -11.71 17.67 -6.39
N GLN A 103 -12.17 17.48 -7.62
CA GLN A 103 -13.13 16.44 -7.98
C GLN A 103 -12.47 15.05 -7.99
N PRO A 104 -13.25 13.97 -7.84
CA PRO A 104 -12.72 12.60 -7.92
C PRO A 104 -11.96 12.33 -9.24
N ARG A 105 -10.87 11.55 -9.16
CA ARG A 105 -10.09 11.15 -10.35
C ARG A 105 -10.88 10.12 -11.19
N GLY A 106 -10.69 10.11 -12.52
CA GLY A 106 -11.40 9.20 -13.42
C GLY A 106 -12.81 9.63 -13.85
N LEU A 107 -13.19 10.89 -13.57
CA LEU A 107 -14.40 11.51 -14.10
C LEU A 107 -14.14 12.01 -15.53
N SER A 108 -15.09 11.76 -16.42
CA SER A 108 -15.11 12.39 -17.73
C SER A 108 -15.57 13.83 -17.55
N HIS A 109 -14.63 14.77 -17.74
CA HIS A 109 -14.87 16.22 -17.68
C HIS A 109 -16.04 16.68 -18.57
N LEU A 110 -16.41 15.90 -19.58
CA LEU A 110 -17.52 16.19 -20.49
C LEU A 110 -18.91 15.80 -19.94
N LYS A 111 -19.04 14.75 -19.11
CA LYS A 111 -20.35 14.19 -18.70
C LYS A 111 -20.59 14.08 -17.19
N ASP A 112 -19.52 13.96 -16.39
CA ASP A 112 -19.62 13.75 -14.96
C ASP A 112 -19.53 15.11 -14.24
N THR A 113 -20.63 15.85 -14.16
CA THR A 113 -20.74 17.17 -13.51
C THR A 113 -21.10 17.10 -12.02
N PRO A 114 -21.00 18.24 -11.29
CA PRO A 114 -21.59 18.35 -9.95
C PRO A 114 -23.06 17.91 -9.91
N LEU A 115 -23.83 18.26 -10.94
CA LEU A 115 -25.25 17.92 -11.00
C LEU A 115 -25.46 16.43 -11.28
N TYR A 116 -24.63 15.83 -12.14
CA TYR A 116 -24.61 14.39 -12.33
C TYR A 116 -24.35 13.67 -11.01
N LEU A 117 -23.34 14.09 -10.23
CA LEU A 117 -23.03 13.48 -8.93
C LEU A 117 -24.20 13.58 -7.95
N VAL A 118 -24.81 14.76 -7.82
CA VAL A 118 -25.99 14.95 -6.98
C VAL A 118 -27.16 14.09 -7.46
N SER A 119 -27.36 13.92 -8.77
CA SER A 119 -28.41 13.06 -9.31
C SER A 119 -28.25 11.59 -8.92
N GLN A 120 -27.01 11.11 -8.73
CA GLN A 120 -26.76 9.76 -8.23
C GLN A 120 -27.19 9.61 -6.77
N TRP A 121 -26.92 10.61 -5.92
CA TRP A 121 -27.35 10.60 -4.52
C TRP A 121 -28.86 10.72 -4.39
N THR A 122 -29.51 11.48 -5.28
CA THR A 122 -30.97 11.63 -5.33
C THR A 122 -31.71 10.30 -5.55
N LYS A 123 -31.06 9.27 -6.10
CA LYS A 123 -31.64 7.92 -6.18
C LYS A 123 -32.00 7.36 -4.80
N ILE A 124 -31.16 7.62 -3.80
CA ILE A 124 -31.38 7.18 -2.42
C ILE A 124 -32.64 7.83 -1.84
N GLU A 125 -32.82 9.12 -2.08
CA GLU A 125 -34.03 9.85 -1.66
C GLU A 125 -35.28 9.32 -2.37
N CYS A 126 -35.20 9.04 -3.68
CA CYS A 126 -36.32 8.48 -4.43
C CYS A 126 -36.77 7.15 -3.83
N THR A 127 -35.82 6.27 -3.52
CA THR A 127 -36.12 4.96 -2.95
C THR A 127 -36.58 5.05 -1.50
N ARG A 128 -36.02 5.97 -0.70
CA ARG A 128 -36.48 6.29 0.66
C ARG A 128 -37.96 6.67 0.67
N GLN A 129 -38.38 7.60 -0.18
CA GLN A 129 -39.78 8.02 -0.26
C GLN A 129 -40.73 6.87 -0.64
N VAL A 130 -40.27 5.93 -1.47
CA VAL A 130 -41.07 4.77 -1.86
C VAL A 130 -41.11 3.73 -0.74
N ALA A 131 -40.00 3.50 -0.03
CA ALA A 131 -39.97 2.63 1.12
C ALA A 131 -40.88 3.14 2.25
N GLU A 132 -40.89 4.45 2.53
CA GLU A 132 -41.77 5.06 3.53
C GLU A 132 -43.25 4.97 3.16
N SER A 133 -43.58 5.27 1.91
CA SER A 133 -44.99 5.34 1.47
C SER A 133 -45.56 3.99 1.03
N ASN A 134 -44.70 3.03 0.69
CA ASN A 134 -45.00 1.71 0.12
C ASN A 134 -46.32 1.65 -0.66
N PRO A 135 -46.46 2.42 -1.76
CA PRO A 135 -47.75 2.75 -2.36
C PRO A 135 -48.49 1.54 -2.96
N PHE A 136 -47.78 0.44 -3.20
CA PHE A 136 -48.31 -0.80 -3.74
C PHE A 136 -48.31 -1.96 -2.72
N GLY A 137 -47.94 -1.70 -1.47
CA GLY A 137 -47.87 -2.72 -0.41
C GLY A 137 -46.92 -3.87 -0.74
N ALA A 138 -45.83 -3.59 -1.46
CA ALA A 138 -44.86 -4.61 -1.86
C ALA A 138 -44.00 -5.02 -0.67
N LYS A 139 -43.62 -6.31 -0.64
CA LYS A 139 -42.68 -6.83 0.37
C LYS A 139 -41.28 -6.27 0.21
N ASN A 140 -40.85 -6.06 -1.03
CA ASN A 140 -39.52 -5.56 -1.38
C ASN A 140 -39.63 -4.35 -2.32
N VAL A 141 -38.69 -3.42 -2.17
CA VAL A 141 -38.52 -2.21 -2.98
C VAL A 141 -37.14 -2.23 -3.61
N PHE A 142 -37.07 -2.06 -4.94
CA PHE A 142 -35.82 -2.09 -5.69
C PHE A 142 -35.63 -0.82 -6.51
N TRP A 143 -34.47 -0.19 -6.39
CA TRP A 143 -33.98 0.73 -7.40
C TRP A 143 -33.54 -0.04 -8.64
N MET A 144 -33.87 0.49 -9.81
CA MET A 144 -33.36 0.04 -11.09
C MET A 144 -33.17 1.25 -12.00
N ASP A 145 -31.98 1.38 -12.58
CA ASP A 145 -31.72 2.51 -13.46
C ASP A 145 -32.55 2.47 -14.73
N PHE A 146 -33.04 3.65 -15.13
CA PHE A 146 -33.95 3.79 -16.27
C PHE A 146 -33.37 3.21 -17.56
N GLY A 147 -32.05 3.29 -17.73
CA GLY A 147 -31.33 2.78 -18.90
C GLY A 147 -30.68 1.40 -18.74
N ILE A 148 -31.11 0.57 -17.78
CA ILE A 148 -30.44 -0.70 -17.41
C ILE A 148 -30.22 -1.67 -18.57
N HIS A 149 -31.08 -1.65 -19.60
CA HIS A 149 -30.93 -2.53 -20.77
C HIS A 149 -29.78 -2.14 -21.71
N HIS A 150 -29.24 -0.92 -21.61
CA HIS A 150 -28.06 -0.51 -22.38
C HIS A 150 -26.77 -1.19 -21.90
N VAL A 151 -26.79 -1.75 -20.69
CA VAL A 151 -25.59 -2.13 -19.93
C VAL A 151 -25.57 -3.60 -19.52
N ALA A 152 -26.68 -4.34 -19.70
CA ALA A 152 -26.78 -5.77 -19.43
C ALA A 152 -26.62 -6.63 -20.72
N GLN A 153 -25.84 -7.73 -20.68
CA GLN A 153 -25.75 -8.75 -21.75
C GLN A 153 -25.78 -10.18 -21.15
N PRO A 154 -26.40 -11.22 -21.78
CA PRO A 154 -27.47 -11.25 -22.81
C PRO A 154 -28.88 -11.25 -22.12
N PRO A 155 -30.03 -11.48 -22.80
CA PRO A 155 -31.33 -10.90 -22.41
C PRO A 155 -31.78 -11.32 -21.00
N VAL A 156 -32.14 -10.31 -20.19
CA VAL A 156 -32.70 -10.48 -18.85
C VAL A 156 -34.06 -11.17 -18.98
N ASP A 157 -34.18 -12.39 -18.43
CA ASP A 157 -35.47 -13.07 -18.27
C ASP A 157 -36.28 -12.31 -17.21
N THR A 158 -37.10 -11.37 -17.66
CA THR A 158 -37.90 -10.46 -16.83
C THR A 158 -38.82 -11.23 -15.87
N GLU A 159 -39.46 -12.30 -16.33
CA GLU A 159 -40.40 -13.05 -15.49
C GLU A 159 -39.65 -13.78 -14.37
N ARG A 160 -38.52 -14.42 -14.70
CA ARG A 160 -37.67 -15.09 -13.72
C ARG A 160 -37.04 -14.13 -12.73
N LEU A 161 -36.53 -12.99 -13.19
CA LEU A 161 -35.94 -11.97 -12.32
C LEU A 161 -37.00 -11.40 -11.36
N LEU A 162 -38.19 -11.07 -11.84
CA LEU A 162 -39.28 -10.60 -10.99
C LEU A 162 -39.76 -11.63 -9.98
N GLN A 163 -39.68 -12.93 -10.30
CA GLN A 163 -39.94 -14.01 -9.34
C GLN A 163 -38.87 -14.06 -8.26
N VAL A 164 -37.58 -13.97 -8.61
CA VAL A 164 -36.46 -13.96 -7.65
C VAL A 164 -36.58 -12.77 -6.70
N LEU A 165 -36.75 -11.57 -7.25
CA LEU A 165 -36.88 -10.33 -6.47
C LEU A 165 -38.15 -10.31 -5.58
N GLY A 166 -39.13 -11.16 -5.88
CA GLY A 166 -40.38 -11.30 -5.13
C GLY A 166 -40.38 -12.37 -4.04
N THR A 167 -39.27 -13.10 -3.81
CA THR A 167 -39.16 -14.12 -2.75
C THR A 167 -38.95 -13.48 -1.36
N ALA A 168 -39.39 -14.18 -0.31
CA ALA A 168 -39.58 -13.62 1.04
C ALA A 168 -38.28 -13.38 1.83
N ASP A 169 -37.16 -13.94 1.38
CA ASP A 169 -35.88 -13.98 2.12
C ASP A 169 -34.69 -13.50 1.25
N ALA A 170 -34.93 -12.65 0.24
CA ALA A 170 -33.85 -12.12 -0.58
C ALA A 170 -33.13 -10.99 0.22
N PRO A 171 -31.86 -11.15 0.61
CA PRO A 171 -31.07 -10.04 1.15
C PRO A 171 -30.92 -8.92 0.13
N MET A 172 -30.48 -7.74 0.58
CA MET A 172 -30.12 -6.64 -0.32
C MET A 172 -29.21 -7.16 -1.46
N LEU A 173 -29.73 -7.18 -2.69
CA LEU A 173 -29.04 -7.72 -3.86
C LEU A 173 -28.36 -6.58 -4.62
N PRO A 174 -27.03 -6.39 -4.54
CA PRO A 174 -26.32 -5.59 -5.52
C PRO A 174 -26.16 -6.43 -6.79
N VAL A 175 -26.91 -6.15 -7.86
CA VAL A 175 -26.75 -6.86 -9.15
C VAL A 175 -26.05 -5.95 -10.17
N PHE A 176 -24.95 -6.49 -10.68
CA PHE A 176 -23.83 -5.94 -11.47
C PHE A 176 -24.08 -4.96 -12.63
N GLN A 177 -23.05 -4.13 -12.85
CA GLN A 177 -22.54 -3.75 -14.18
C GLN A 177 -21.03 -4.06 -14.23
N SER A 178 -20.58 -4.76 -15.28
CA SER A 178 -19.23 -5.32 -15.57
C SER A 178 -17.94 -4.75 -14.90
N ALA A 179 -17.19 -5.68 -14.28
CA ALA A 179 -15.75 -5.84 -13.98
C ALA A 179 -14.69 -4.71 -14.20
N VAL A 180 -13.89 -4.48 -13.14
CA VAL A 180 -12.42 -4.21 -13.21
C VAL A 180 -11.65 -5.30 -12.46
N SER A 181 -10.46 -5.64 -12.98
CA SER A 181 -9.59 -6.67 -12.43
C SER A 181 -8.86 -6.25 -11.16
N VAL A 182 -9.14 -6.90 -10.03
CA VAL A 182 -8.39 -6.78 -8.75
C VAL A 182 -6.91 -7.22 -8.85
N VAL A 183 -6.41 -7.68 -10.01
CA VAL A 183 -4.99 -8.08 -10.14
C VAL A 183 -4.07 -6.86 -10.42
N HIS A 184 -4.56 -5.61 -10.41
CA HIS A 184 -3.71 -4.43 -10.66
C HIS A 184 -3.82 -3.26 -9.65
N LEU A 185 -4.50 -3.41 -8.51
CA LEU A 185 -4.72 -2.30 -7.56
C LEU A 185 -4.01 -2.49 -6.21
N ALA A 186 -2.71 -2.81 -6.27
CA ALA A 186 -1.78 -2.65 -5.15
C ALA A 186 -1.07 -1.28 -5.17
N LYS A 187 -1.64 -0.27 -5.84
CA LYS A 187 -1.07 1.08 -5.94
C LYS A 187 -1.97 2.07 -5.22
N GLY A 188 -1.49 2.59 -4.09
CA GLY A 188 -2.22 3.43 -3.15
C GLY A 188 -2.56 4.84 -3.65
N ASP A 189 -3.48 4.95 -4.60
CA ASP A 189 -4.21 6.19 -4.87
C ASP A 189 -5.71 6.01 -4.58
N PRO A 190 -6.20 6.46 -3.41
CA PRO A 190 -7.61 6.39 -3.05
C PRO A 190 -8.52 7.23 -3.97
N GLY A 191 -7.97 8.17 -4.76
CA GLY A 191 -8.72 8.91 -5.78
C GLY A 191 -9.02 8.06 -7.02
N GLN A 192 -8.13 7.13 -7.37
CA GLN A 192 -8.30 6.16 -8.45
C GLN A 192 -9.31 5.07 -8.05
N TRP A 193 -9.29 4.66 -6.78
CA TRP A 193 -10.26 3.76 -6.15
C TRP A 193 -11.72 4.23 -6.33
N TYR A 194 -12.00 5.50 -6.04
CA TYR A 194 -13.34 6.08 -6.20
C TYR A 194 -13.79 6.15 -7.68
N GLY A 195 -12.88 6.46 -8.60
CA GLY A 195 -13.17 6.56 -10.03
C GLY A 195 -13.65 5.23 -10.64
N GLU A 196 -13.14 4.11 -10.13
CA GLU A 196 -13.41 2.75 -10.59
C GLU A 196 -14.60 2.09 -9.87
N LEU A 197 -14.88 2.43 -8.60
CA LEU A 197 -16.00 1.88 -7.81
C LEU A 197 -17.33 2.65 -7.93
N ARG A 198 -17.34 3.96 -8.23
CA ARG A 198 -18.60 4.73 -8.38
C ARG A 198 -19.57 4.17 -9.42
N GLN A 199 -19.07 3.33 -10.33
CA GLN A 199 -19.85 2.74 -11.41
C GLN A 199 -20.93 1.77 -10.89
N TYR A 200 -20.84 1.31 -9.62
CA TYR A 200 -21.69 0.24 -9.09
C TYR A 200 -22.96 0.72 -8.35
N CYS A 201 -22.98 1.91 -7.75
CA CYS A 201 -24.22 2.57 -7.29
C CYS A 201 -24.84 3.49 -8.36
N GLY A 202 -23.98 3.99 -9.27
CA GLY A 202 -24.37 4.92 -10.32
C GLY A 202 -25.06 4.27 -11.54
N GLY A 203 -24.91 2.97 -11.72
CA GLY A 203 -25.47 2.17 -12.81
C GLY A 203 -25.81 0.75 -12.37
N GLY A 204 -27.03 0.45 -11.92
CA GLY A 204 -27.36 -0.90 -11.46
C GLY A 204 -28.77 -1.14 -10.88
N VAL A 205 -28.92 -2.30 -10.24
CA VAL A 205 -30.13 -2.75 -9.53
C VAL A 205 -29.77 -3.05 -8.08
N TRP A 206 -30.51 -2.49 -7.12
CA TRP A 206 -30.36 -2.74 -5.67
C TRP A 206 -31.70 -2.62 -4.95
N GLY A 207 -31.90 -3.39 -3.88
CA GLY A 207 -33.15 -3.32 -3.12
C GLY A 207 -33.33 -4.40 -2.07
N GLY A 208 -34.33 -4.23 -1.21
CA GLY A 208 -34.63 -5.09 -0.07
C GLY A 208 -36.00 -4.74 0.53
N SER A 209 -36.25 -5.14 1.78
CA SER A 209 -37.48 -4.75 2.50
C SER A 209 -37.53 -3.23 2.71
N PRO A 210 -38.72 -2.60 2.80
CA PRO A 210 -38.85 -1.17 3.11
C PRO A 210 -37.99 -0.72 4.30
N GLU A 211 -37.91 -1.53 5.36
CA GLU A 211 -37.11 -1.24 6.55
C GLU A 211 -35.61 -1.25 6.23
N GLN A 212 -35.12 -2.22 5.46
CA GLN A 212 -33.72 -2.29 5.02
C GLN A 212 -33.36 -1.08 4.13
N MET A 213 -34.29 -0.64 3.28
CA MET A 213 -34.10 0.51 2.40
C MET A 213 -34.04 1.82 3.17
N LEU A 214 -34.82 1.94 4.25
CA LEU A 214 -34.75 3.10 5.15
C LEU A 214 -33.45 3.14 5.94
N GLU A 215 -32.98 1.98 6.42
CA GLU A 215 -31.70 1.89 7.11
C GLU A 215 -30.52 2.21 6.18
N PHE A 216 -30.56 1.70 4.94
CA PHE A 216 -29.58 2.05 3.91
C PHE A 216 -29.51 3.56 3.70
N ALA A 217 -30.67 4.19 3.55
CA ALA A 217 -30.75 5.62 3.30
C ALA A 217 -30.24 6.45 4.51
N ARG A 218 -30.40 5.96 5.75
CA ARG A 218 -29.84 6.60 6.96
C ARG A 218 -28.32 6.45 7.02
N ALA A 219 -27.82 5.23 6.80
CA ALA A 219 -26.38 4.96 6.77
C ALA A 219 -25.67 5.80 5.69
N PHE A 220 -26.32 5.96 4.53
CA PHE A 220 -25.85 6.82 3.46
C PHE A 220 -25.69 8.28 3.91
N ASP A 221 -26.71 8.84 4.55
CA ASP A 221 -26.67 10.24 5.01
C ASP A 221 -25.58 10.46 6.07
N GLU A 222 -25.42 9.55 7.02
CA GLU A 222 -24.41 9.68 8.09
C GLU A 222 -22.97 9.63 7.56
N GLU A 223 -22.69 8.73 6.60
CA GLU A 223 -21.38 8.67 5.96
C GLU A 223 -21.14 9.86 5.03
N LEU A 224 -22.19 10.37 4.38
CA LEU A 224 -22.11 11.56 3.53
C LEU A 224 -21.73 12.79 4.36
N GLU A 225 -22.33 12.96 5.54
CA GLU A 225 -21.97 14.04 6.47
C GLU A 225 -20.53 13.93 6.98
N THR A 226 -20.06 12.70 7.23
CA THR A 226 -18.77 12.45 7.86
C THR A 226 -17.61 12.64 6.87
N ASN A 227 -17.77 12.23 5.61
CA ASN A 227 -16.63 12.07 4.69
C ASN A 227 -16.60 13.08 3.52
N CYS A 228 -17.70 13.76 3.17
CA CYS A 228 -17.69 14.67 2.00
C CYS A 228 -16.93 15.99 2.20
N LEU A 229 -16.45 16.29 3.41
CA LEU A 229 -15.70 17.52 3.73
C LEU A 229 -14.21 17.29 4.03
N THR A 230 -13.77 16.04 4.07
CA THR A 230 -12.37 15.66 4.36
C THR A 230 -11.86 14.79 3.23
N THR A 231 -10.86 15.28 2.51
CA THR A 231 -10.24 14.61 1.36
C THR A 231 -9.77 13.19 1.72
N HIS A 232 -10.45 12.14 1.18
CA HIS A 232 -10.19 10.67 1.17
C HIS A 232 -11.02 9.79 2.14
N PRO A 233 -11.42 8.53 1.81
CA PRO A 233 -11.93 7.93 0.57
C PRO A 233 -13.36 7.30 0.68
N SER A 234 -13.97 6.97 -0.48
CA SER A 234 -15.15 6.10 -0.76
C SER A 234 -16.33 6.03 0.23
N LEU A 235 -17.19 7.07 0.19
CA LEU A 235 -18.54 7.08 0.75
C LEU A 235 -19.30 5.74 0.59
N GLU A 236 -19.31 5.16 -0.61
CA GLU A 236 -20.10 3.98 -0.95
C GLU A 236 -19.61 2.69 -0.25
N GLU A 237 -18.30 2.53 -0.09
CA GLU A 237 -17.72 1.36 0.57
C GLU A 237 -17.95 1.41 2.09
N ALA A 238 -17.82 2.59 2.70
CA ALA A 238 -18.15 2.80 4.11
C ALA A 238 -19.63 2.47 4.39
N ILE A 239 -20.53 2.82 3.46
CA ILE A 239 -21.96 2.53 3.57
C ILE A 239 -22.24 1.03 3.43
N PHE A 240 -21.76 0.36 2.37
CA PHE A 240 -21.96 -1.07 2.20
C PHE A 240 -21.34 -1.88 3.34
N PHE A 241 -20.17 -1.44 3.82
CA PHE A 241 -19.51 -2.00 4.97
C PHE A 241 -20.38 -1.89 6.24
N ARG A 242 -20.97 -0.72 6.47
CA ARG A 242 -21.87 -0.49 7.60
C ARG A 242 -23.17 -1.30 7.50
N MET A 243 -23.73 -1.46 6.30
CA MET A 243 -24.90 -2.32 6.07
C MET A 243 -24.61 -3.79 6.40
N TYR A 244 -23.44 -4.29 6.00
CA TYR A 244 -23.00 -5.63 6.38
C TYR A 244 -22.78 -5.75 7.90
N ALA A 245 -22.19 -4.74 8.54
CA ALA A 245 -22.00 -4.71 9.98
C ALA A 245 -23.33 -4.70 10.77
N LEU A 246 -24.37 -4.08 10.20
CA LEU A 246 -25.73 -4.04 10.76
C LEU A 246 -26.56 -5.31 10.45
N GLY A 247 -26.01 -6.29 9.73
CA GLY A 247 -26.71 -7.52 9.35
C GLY A 247 -27.76 -7.33 8.25
N VAL A 248 -27.67 -6.24 7.48
CA VAL A 248 -28.57 -5.93 6.36
C VAL A 248 -28.10 -6.61 5.06
N LEU A 249 -26.81 -6.92 4.94
CA LEU A 249 -26.23 -7.73 3.87
C LEU A 249 -25.76 -9.07 4.44
N ASP A 250 -26.12 -10.18 3.78
CA ASP A 250 -25.85 -11.54 4.28
C ASP A 250 -24.38 -11.98 4.09
N SER A 251 -23.66 -11.41 3.12
CA SER A 251 -22.23 -11.69 2.91
C SER A 251 -21.53 -10.62 2.07
N TRP A 252 -20.23 -10.40 2.34
CA TRP A 252 -19.39 -9.52 1.53
C TRP A 252 -19.01 -10.14 0.18
N ASP A 253 -19.03 -11.48 0.06
CA ASP A 253 -18.73 -12.19 -1.19
C ASP A 253 -19.78 -11.98 -2.29
N ALA A 254 -21.01 -11.60 -1.92
CA ALA A 254 -22.04 -11.17 -2.87
C ALA A 254 -21.65 -9.88 -3.63
N VAL A 255 -20.79 -9.04 -3.02
CA VAL A 255 -20.23 -7.82 -3.64
C VAL A 255 -18.99 -8.15 -4.49
N ARG A 256 -18.33 -9.30 -4.25
CA ARG A 256 -16.96 -9.59 -4.69
C ARG A 256 -16.81 -10.63 -5.81
N THR A 257 -17.87 -11.34 -6.19
CA THR A 257 -17.77 -12.47 -7.13
C THR A 257 -17.51 -12.01 -8.58
N LYS A 258 -16.24 -12.06 -8.99
CA LYS A 258 -15.80 -12.08 -10.40
C LYS A 258 -16.26 -13.39 -11.05
N GLY A 259 -17.10 -13.31 -12.08
CA GLY A 259 -17.24 -14.38 -13.05
C GLY A 259 -18.64 -14.46 -13.65
N HIS A 260 -18.71 -14.86 -14.91
CA HIS A 260 -19.91 -15.38 -15.57
C HIS A 260 -20.37 -16.67 -14.87
N HIS A 261 -20.84 -16.56 -13.64
CA HIS A 261 -21.64 -17.59 -13.03
C HIS A 261 -23.05 -17.08 -13.07
N ASP A 262 -23.76 -17.65 -14.03
CA ASP A 262 -25.20 -17.66 -14.14
C ASP A 262 -25.77 -17.65 -12.72
N LEU A 263 -26.62 -16.67 -12.39
CA LEU A 263 -27.30 -16.56 -11.10
C LEU A 263 -28.01 -17.89 -10.72
N LEU A 264 -28.22 -18.74 -11.73
CA LEU A 264 -28.75 -20.09 -11.69
C LEU A 264 -27.82 -21.13 -11.04
N THR A 265 -26.50 -20.97 -11.19
CA THR A 265 -25.50 -21.95 -10.72
C THR A 265 -25.30 -21.93 -9.20
N VAL A 266 -25.45 -20.75 -8.56
CA VAL A 266 -25.44 -20.61 -7.09
C VAL A 266 -26.71 -21.23 -6.49
N ILE A 267 -27.79 -21.30 -7.27
CA ILE A 267 -29.09 -21.85 -6.87
C ILE A 267 -29.13 -23.37 -7.10
N GLU A 268 -28.44 -23.90 -8.11
CA GLU A 268 -28.44 -25.33 -8.47
C GLU A 268 -27.74 -26.27 -7.46
N ARG A 269 -26.86 -25.78 -6.57
CA ARG A 269 -26.24 -26.62 -5.52
C ARG A 269 -27.17 -26.97 -4.34
N ARG A 270 -28.39 -26.43 -4.30
CA ARG A 270 -29.35 -26.65 -3.20
C ARG A 270 -30.27 -27.83 -3.50
N SER A 271 -29.74 -29.05 -3.44
CA SER A 271 -30.58 -30.26 -3.35
C SER A 271 -31.03 -30.48 -1.90
N VAL A 272 -32.34 -30.45 -1.70
CA VAL A 272 -33.06 -30.24 -0.42
C VAL A 272 -33.17 -31.52 0.43
N THR A 273 -32.06 -32.07 0.92
CA THR A 273 -32.10 -33.14 1.93
C THR A 273 -31.16 -32.84 3.09
N ALA A 274 -31.72 -32.70 4.30
CA ALA A 274 -30.95 -32.54 5.52
C ALA A 274 -30.03 -33.75 5.74
N ARG A 275 -28.77 -33.49 6.07
CA ARG A 275 -27.78 -34.52 6.41
C ARG A 275 -28.00 -35.07 7.80
N LYS A 276 -27.68 -36.36 8.00
CA LYS A 276 -27.71 -37.02 9.31
C LYS A 276 -26.40 -36.82 10.06
N VAL A 277 -26.49 -36.41 11.31
CA VAL A 277 -25.33 -36.05 12.14
C VAL A 277 -25.23 -36.96 13.37
N CYS A 278 -24.06 -37.55 13.59
CA CYS A 278 -23.75 -38.33 14.79
C CYS A 278 -22.94 -37.50 15.78
N LEU A 279 -23.37 -37.43 17.03
CA LEU A 279 -22.58 -36.86 18.13
C LEU A 279 -21.38 -37.78 18.44
N CYS A 280 -20.20 -37.20 18.61
CA CYS A 280 -18.96 -37.88 19.00
C CYS A 280 -18.36 -37.20 20.23
N MET A 281 -18.26 -37.89 21.37
CA MET A 281 -17.67 -37.32 22.59
C MET A 281 -16.71 -38.28 23.29
N MET A 282 -15.68 -37.72 23.93
CA MET A 282 -14.84 -38.42 24.91
C MET A 282 -15.15 -37.85 26.30
N VAL A 283 -15.46 -38.71 27.27
CA VAL A 283 -15.87 -38.27 28.62
C VAL A 283 -15.06 -38.93 29.74
N LYS A 284 -14.88 -38.19 30.84
CA LYS A 284 -14.30 -38.70 32.09
C LYS A 284 -14.72 -37.88 33.31
N ASN A 285 -15.52 -38.47 34.19
CA ASN A 285 -16.02 -37.84 35.41
C ASN A 285 -16.75 -36.50 35.15
N GLU A 286 -17.73 -36.54 34.25
CA GLU A 286 -18.50 -35.37 33.79
C GLU A 286 -19.95 -35.37 34.30
N ALA A 287 -20.29 -36.15 35.34
CA ALA A 287 -21.66 -36.32 35.82
C ALA A 287 -22.32 -34.98 36.21
N ARG A 288 -21.52 -33.99 36.61
CA ARG A 288 -21.98 -32.64 37.00
C ARG A 288 -22.41 -31.79 35.80
N VAL A 289 -21.78 -31.96 34.62
CA VAL A 289 -21.91 -31.03 33.49
C VAL A 289 -22.50 -31.67 32.23
N ILE A 290 -22.34 -32.99 32.04
CA ILE A 290 -22.66 -33.69 30.79
C ILE A 290 -24.09 -33.42 30.29
N ARG A 291 -25.08 -33.31 31.19
CA ARG A 291 -26.47 -33.04 30.79
C ARG A 291 -26.63 -31.73 30.03
N ARG A 292 -25.86 -30.69 30.38
CA ARG A 292 -25.88 -29.37 29.71
C ARG A 292 -25.43 -29.50 28.25
N ALA A 293 -24.34 -30.23 28.00
CA ALA A 293 -23.86 -30.49 26.65
C ALA A 293 -24.90 -31.27 25.84
N LEU A 294 -25.43 -32.37 26.40
CA LEU A 294 -26.42 -33.20 25.72
C LEU A 294 -27.72 -32.44 25.40
N ASP A 295 -28.21 -31.61 26.32
CA ASP A 295 -29.40 -30.77 26.10
C ASP A 295 -29.23 -29.80 24.93
N SER A 296 -28.02 -29.32 24.67
CA SER A 296 -27.75 -28.37 23.57
C SER A 296 -27.81 -28.98 22.17
N VAL A 297 -27.64 -30.31 22.04
CA VAL A 297 -27.53 -30.99 20.74
C VAL A 297 -28.64 -32.02 20.50
N ALA A 298 -29.37 -32.45 21.52
CA ALA A 298 -30.33 -33.55 21.44
C ALA A 298 -31.44 -33.37 20.40
N ALA A 299 -31.80 -32.13 20.05
CA ALA A 299 -32.82 -31.84 19.05
C ALA A 299 -32.31 -31.96 17.59
N ASP A 300 -31.00 -31.88 17.40
CA ASP A 300 -30.37 -31.71 16.08
C ASP A 300 -29.64 -32.96 15.59
N ILE A 301 -29.21 -33.83 16.50
CA ILE A 301 -28.47 -35.06 16.16
C ILE A 301 -29.40 -36.22 15.78
N ASP A 302 -28.89 -37.11 14.93
CA ASP A 302 -29.60 -38.29 14.41
C ASP A 302 -29.06 -39.60 15.01
N GLY A 303 -27.92 -39.52 15.71
CA GLY A 303 -27.32 -40.61 16.48
C GLY A 303 -26.20 -40.11 17.39
N TRP A 304 -25.67 -40.98 18.25
CA TRP A 304 -24.56 -40.64 19.13
C TRP A 304 -23.60 -41.81 19.33
N CYS A 305 -22.32 -41.50 19.52
CA CYS A 305 -21.28 -42.44 19.92
C CYS A 305 -20.36 -41.74 20.92
N ILE A 306 -20.35 -42.21 22.16
CA ILE A 306 -19.58 -41.60 23.24
C ILE A 306 -18.62 -42.63 23.82
N THR A 307 -17.37 -42.22 24.07
CA THR A 307 -16.34 -43.07 24.68
C THR A 307 -16.00 -42.57 26.08
N ASP A 308 -16.24 -43.41 27.08
CA ASP A 308 -15.87 -43.17 28.48
C ASP A 308 -14.45 -43.69 28.75
N THR A 309 -13.58 -42.83 29.29
CA THR A 309 -12.16 -43.15 29.52
C THR A 309 -11.84 -43.50 30.98
N GLY A 310 -12.86 -43.97 31.72
CA GLY A 310 -12.75 -44.46 33.10
C GLY A 310 -13.42 -43.54 34.13
N SER A 311 -14.67 -43.12 33.88
CA SER A 311 -15.47 -42.39 34.86
C SER A 311 -15.82 -43.25 36.07
N THR A 312 -15.87 -42.63 37.24
CA THR A 312 -16.21 -43.25 38.53
C THR A 312 -17.35 -42.54 39.27
N ASP A 313 -17.92 -41.50 38.67
CA ASP A 313 -18.90 -40.59 39.26
C ASP A 313 -20.34 -40.81 38.77
N GLY A 314 -20.57 -41.82 37.93
CA GLY A 314 -21.88 -42.13 37.35
C GLY A 314 -22.16 -41.48 35.98
N THR A 315 -21.17 -40.83 35.35
CA THR A 315 -21.31 -40.23 34.00
C THR A 315 -21.94 -41.18 32.97
N GLN A 316 -21.50 -42.43 32.93
CA GLN A 316 -21.99 -43.46 32.00
C GLN A 316 -23.50 -43.68 32.12
N SER A 317 -24.00 -43.89 33.34
CA SER A 317 -25.44 -44.11 33.59
C SER A 317 -26.27 -42.90 33.19
N ILE A 318 -25.77 -41.68 33.40
CA ILE A 318 -26.45 -40.45 33.00
C ILE A 318 -26.64 -40.40 31.48
N ILE A 319 -25.60 -40.72 30.71
CA ILE A 319 -25.63 -40.71 29.24
C ILE A 319 -26.64 -41.74 28.71
N GLU A 320 -26.56 -42.98 29.19
CA GLU A 320 -27.45 -44.06 28.75
C GLU A 320 -28.92 -43.74 29.07
N GLU A 321 -29.21 -43.31 30.30
CA GLU A 321 -30.56 -42.92 30.71
C GLU A 321 -31.09 -41.73 29.91
N TYR A 322 -30.24 -40.74 29.63
CA TYR A 322 -30.60 -39.52 28.91
C TYR A 322 -31.09 -39.83 27.48
N PHE A 323 -30.30 -40.58 26.72
CA PHE A 323 -30.64 -40.90 25.33
C PHE A 323 -31.73 -41.96 25.21
N LYS A 324 -31.76 -42.94 26.13
CA LYS A 324 -32.87 -43.90 26.20
C LYS A 324 -34.20 -43.21 26.41
N GLY A 325 -34.24 -42.15 27.24
CA GLY A 325 -35.45 -41.35 27.47
C GLY A 325 -35.90 -40.49 26.27
N ARG A 326 -35.06 -40.30 25.26
CA ARG A 326 -35.33 -39.48 24.05
C ARG A 326 -35.43 -40.31 22.77
N GLU A 327 -35.28 -41.63 22.87
CA GLU A 327 -35.35 -42.56 21.74
C GLU A 327 -34.32 -42.25 20.62
N ILE A 328 -33.17 -41.67 20.99
CA ILE A 328 -32.06 -41.43 20.06
C ILE A 328 -31.08 -42.61 20.13
N GLY A 329 -30.90 -43.30 19.01
CA GLY A 329 -29.99 -44.45 18.91
C GLY A 329 -28.52 -44.06 19.06
N GLY A 330 -27.73 -44.92 19.69
CA GLY A 330 -26.29 -44.69 19.85
C GLY A 330 -25.57 -45.76 20.66
N GLU A 331 -24.27 -45.56 20.85
CA GLU A 331 -23.37 -46.49 21.53
C GLU A 331 -22.51 -45.78 22.59
N LEU A 332 -22.35 -46.45 23.73
CA LEU A 332 -21.39 -46.06 24.77
C LEU A 332 -20.24 -47.08 24.79
N HIS A 333 -19.02 -46.59 24.57
CA HIS A 333 -17.78 -47.36 24.60
C HIS A 333 -17.00 -47.07 25.88
N GLY A 334 -16.17 -48.01 26.32
CA GLY A 334 -15.30 -47.85 27.49
C GLY A 334 -13.85 -48.18 27.15
N THR A 335 -12.92 -47.29 27.48
CA THR A 335 -11.47 -47.49 27.27
C THR A 335 -10.64 -46.94 28.44
N THR A 336 -9.33 -47.20 28.43
CA THR A 336 -8.39 -46.62 29.39
C THR A 336 -7.76 -45.36 28.80
N PHE A 337 -7.81 -44.24 29.53
CA PHE A 337 -7.12 -43.02 29.11
C PHE A 337 -5.61 -43.24 28.98
N ILE A 338 -5.05 -42.93 27.79
CA ILE A 338 -3.60 -42.99 27.52
C ILE A 338 -3.01 -41.58 27.55
N ASP A 339 -3.37 -40.78 26.56
CA ASP A 339 -3.22 -39.32 26.47
C ASP A 339 -4.39 -38.77 25.63
N PHE A 340 -4.47 -37.45 25.43
CA PHE A 340 -5.63 -36.86 24.74
C PHE A 340 -5.71 -37.28 23.27
N GLY A 341 -4.61 -37.23 22.52
CA GLY A 341 -4.60 -37.61 21.10
C GLY A 341 -4.90 -39.07 20.85
N ALA A 342 -4.27 -39.99 21.59
CA ALA A 342 -4.51 -41.42 21.43
C ALA A 342 -5.96 -41.79 21.80
N SER A 343 -6.47 -41.26 22.91
CA SER A 343 -7.83 -41.58 23.39
C SER A 343 -8.91 -40.94 22.50
N ARG A 344 -8.69 -39.72 21.98
CA ARG A 344 -9.59 -39.07 21.02
C ARG A 344 -9.57 -39.76 19.65
N THR A 345 -8.42 -40.28 19.22
CA THR A 345 -8.32 -41.10 17.99
C THR A 345 -9.14 -42.39 18.11
N GLU A 346 -9.07 -43.08 19.25
CA GLU A 346 -9.93 -44.25 19.51
C GLU A 346 -11.42 -43.85 19.53
N THR A 347 -11.74 -42.72 20.16
CA THR A 347 -13.11 -42.19 20.25
C THR A 347 -13.72 -41.91 18.88
N ILE A 348 -13.00 -41.22 17.99
CA ILE A 348 -13.51 -40.93 16.64
C ILE A 348 -13.56 -42.18 15.76
N ALA A 349 -12.65 -43.15 15.95
CA ALA A 349 -12.73 -44.44 15.26
C ALA A 349 -14.02 -45.21 15.62
N ASN A 350 -14.41 -45.23 16.90
CA ASN A 350 -15.68 -45.79 17.34
C ASN A 350 -16.87 -45.06 16.70
N ALA A 351 -16.84 -43.73 16.67
CA ALA A 351 -17.90 -42.92 16.07
C ALA A 351 -18.02 -43.12 14.55
N LEU A 352 -16.90 -43.24 13.83
CA LEU A 352 -16.88 -43.56 12.39
C LEU A 352 -17.45 -44.95 12.12
N ALA A 353 -17.12 -45.95 12.93
CA ALA A 353 -17.68 -47.29 12.80
C ALA A 353 -19.21 -47.30 13.01
N TYR A 354 -19.70 -46.57 14.02
CA TYR A 354 -21.12 -46.38 14.26
C TYR A 354 -21.79 -45.64 13.09
N ALA A 355 -21.21 -44.52 12.64
CA ALA A 355 -21.75 -43.69 11.57
C ALA A 355 -21.89 -44.46 10.25
N ARG A 356 -20.88 -45.25 9.88
CA ARG A 356 -20.90 -46.14 8.70
C ARG A 356 -21.98 -47.21 8.80
N SER A 357 -22.16 -47.80 9.98
CA SER A 357 -23.16 -48.84 10.23
C SER A 357 -24.59 -48.31 10.23
N ASN A 358 -24.78 -47.02 10.53
CA ASN A 358 -26.09 -46.38 10.69
C ASN A 358 -26.40 -45.32 9.62
N ALA A 359 -25.59 -45.24 8.55
CA ALA A 359 -25.72 -44.30 7.44
C ALA A 359 -25.83 -42.83 7.91
N MET A 360 -24.91 -42.41 8.77
CA MET A 360 -24.73 -41.01 9.17
C MET A 360 -23.80 -40.32 8.16
N ASP A 361 -24.08 -39.06 7.83
CA ASP A 361 -23.29 -38.30 6.85
C ASP A 361 -22.10 -37.58 7.52
N TYR A 362 -22.30 -37.10 8.76
CA TYR A 362 -21.35 -36.25 9.49
C TYR A 362 -21.17 -36.68 10.94
N LEU A 363 -20.00 -36.37 11.51
CA LEU A 363 -19.73 -36.40 12.93
C LEU A 363 -19.67 -34.97 13.47
N LEU A 364 -20.35 -34.73 14.59
CA LEU A 364 -20.23 -33.52 15.41
C LEU A 364 -19.45 -33.88 16.68
N LEU A 365 -18.22 -33.40 16.77
CA LEU A 365 -17.37 -33.56 17.94
C LEU A 365 -17.73 -32.49 18.99
N LEU A 366 -17.79 -32.90 20.26
CA LEU A 366 -18.14 -32.00 21.36
C LEU A 366 -17.53 -32.48 22.69
N ASP A 367 -17.00 -31.57 23.49
CA ASP A 367 -16.58 -31.85 24.86
C ASP A 367 -17.75 -31.70 25.86
N ALA A 368 -17.65 -32.32 27.03
CA ALA A 368 -18.74 -32.36 28.01
C ALA A 368 -19.02 -31.02 28.72
N ASP A 369 -18.06 -30.10 28.71
CA ASP A 369 -18.20 -28.74 29.22
C ASP A 369 -18.64 -27.72 28.16
N GLU A 370 -18.82 -28.13 26.91
CA GLU A 370 -19.24 -27.29 25.78
C GLU A 370 -20.74 -27.38 25.50
N ILE A 371 -21.28 -26.35 24.84
CA ILE A 371 -22.62 -26.39 24.24
C ILE A 371 -22.61 -25.89 22.80
N VAL A 372 -23.60 -26.32 22.02
CA VAL A 372 -23.86 -25.81 20.67
C VAL A 372 -25.01 -24.80 20.71
N GLU A 373 -24.79 -23.62 20.13
CA GLU A 373 -25.84 -22.64 19.83
C GLU A 373 -26.19 -22.72 18.34
N VAL A 374 -27.44 -23.07 18.03
CA VAL A 374 -27.95 -23.07 16.66
C VAL A 374 -28.42 -21.68 16.27
N ARG A 375 -27.69 -21.02 15.36
CA ARG A 375 -28.04 -19.69 14.82
C ARG A 375 -28.95 -19.77 13.61
N GLN A 376 -28.78 -20.83 12.82
CA GLN A 376 -29.53 -21.07 11.60
C GLN A 376 -30.16 -22.48 11.66
N PRO A 377 -31.49 -22.58 11.85
CA PRO A 377 -32.16 -23.87 12.04
C PRO A 377 -32.04 -24.85 10.86
N ASP A 378 -31.76 -24.36 9.66
CA ASP A 378 -31.61 -25.16 8.43
C ASP A 378 -30.17 -25.67 8.20
N TRP A 379 -29.28 -25.52 9.18
CA TRP A 379 -27.85 -25.78 9.05
C TRP A 379 -27.50 -27.16 8.46
N LYS A 380 -28.27 -28.23 8.78
CA LYS A 380 -28.03 -29.58 8.25
C LYS A 380 -28.22 -29.69 6.73
N THR A 381 -28.95 -28.76 6.11
CA THR A 381 -29.11 -28.70 4.65
C THR A 381 -27.98 -27.93 3.96
N ARG A 382 -27.15 -27.23 4.75
CA ARG A 382 -26.01 -26.42 4.29
C ARG A 382 -24.69 -27.21 4.30
N LEU A 383 -24.74 -28.51 4.60
CA LEU A 383 -23.58 -29.40 4.63
C LEU A 383 -23.38 -30.07 3.27
N HIS A 384 -22.21 -29.86 2.66
CA HIS A 384 -21.95 -30.17 1.24
C HIS A 384 -20.75 -31.10 1.00
N GLY A 385 -20.35 -31.88 2.00
CA GLY A 385 -19.23 -32.85 1.92
C GLY A 385 -17.88 -32.28 2.39
N SER A 386 -17.80 -30.99 2.70
CA SER A 386 -16.60 -30.37 3.26
C SER A 386 -16.49 -30.63 4.77
N PRO A 387 -15.27 -30.68 5.32
CA PRO A 387 -15.04 -30.57 6.76
C PRO A 387 -15.17 -29.10 7.21
N TYR A 388 -15.85 -28.89 8.33
CA TYR A 388 -16.27 -27.57 8.79
C TYR A 388 -15.59 -27.16 10.10
N LEU A 389 -15.09 -25.92 10.11
CA LEU A 389 -14.50 -25.23 11.24
C LEU A 389 -15.60 -24.48 12.00
N LEU A 390 -15.93 -24.98 13.20
CA LEU A 390 -16.90 -24.36 14.10
C LEU A 390 -16.22 -23.28 14.94
N ARG A 391 -16.89 -22.13 15.08
CA ARG A 391 -16.39 -21.00 15.87
C ARG A 391 -16.77 -21.16 17.35
N TYR A 392 -15.81 -20.94 18.24
CA TYR A 392 -16.07 -20.58 19.63
C TYR A 392 -16.41 -19.10 19.71
N ASP A 393 -17.63 -18.78 20.16
CA ASP A 393 -18.15 -17.41 20.19
C ASP A 393 -17.98 -16.76 21.57
N ASP A 394 -16.76 -16.84 22.10
CA ASP A 394 -16.37 -16.28 23.39
C ASP A 394 -15.55 -14.98 23.21
N LEU A 395 -15.07 -14.40 24.33
CA LEU A 395 -14.19 -13.22 24.31
C LEU A 395 -12.94 -13.43 23.45
N LEU A 396 -12.39 -14.64 23.50
CA LEU A 396 -11.31 -15.10 22.63
C LEU A 396 -11.90 -16.08 21.61
N SER A 397 -12.15 -15.60 20.39
CA SER A 397 -12.74 -16.41 19.34
C SER A 397 -11.68 -17.21 18.60
N TYR A 398 -11.94 -18.47 18.36
CA TYR A 398 -11.13 -19.34 17.52
C TYR A 398 -12.02 -20.40 16.90
N ARG A 399 -11.51 -21.11 15.89
CA ARG A 399 -12.25 -22.18 15.22
C ARG A 399 -11.55 -23.52 15.39
N THR A 400 -12.37 -24.56 15.51
CA THR A 400 -11.90 -25.94 15.61
C THR A 400 -12.62 -26.82 14.58
N LEU A 401 -11.93 -27.86 14.12
CA LEU A 401 -12.46 -28.80 13.12
C LEU A 401 -13.33 -29.87 13.81
N TYR A 402 -14.55 -29.50 14.19
CA TYR A 402 -15.45 -30.35 14.98
C TYR A 402 -16.70 -30.83 14.22
N LEU A 403 -16.89 -30.43 12.96
CA LEU A 403 -17.98 -30.97 12.14
C LEU A 403 -17.39 -31.57 10.86
N VAL A 404 -17.27 -32.89 10.82
CA VAL A 404 -16.50 -33.59 9.78
C VAL A 404 -17.31 -34.67 9.07
N PRO A 405 -17.07 -34.91 7.76
CA PRO A 405 -17.67 -36.03 7.04
C PRO A 405 -17.34 -37.38 7.67
N ALA A 406 -18.32 -38.27 7.75
CA ALA A 406 -18.18 -39.60 8.35
C ALA A 406 -17.58 -40.67 7.39
N ASP A 407 -17.36 -40.31 6.12
CA ASP A 407 -16.74 -41.17 5.11
C ASP A 407 -15.22 -41.00 5.03
N ILE A 408 -14.64 -40.06 5.79
CA ILE A 408 -13.20 -39.82 5.90
C ILE A 408 -12.66 -40.48 7.18
N ASP A 409 -11.50 -41.13 7.09
CA ASP A 409 -10.79 -41.66 8.25
C ASP A 409 -9.98 -40.54 8.91
N TRP A 410 -10.42 -40.14 10.11
CA TRP A 410 -9.82 -39.07 10.90
C TRP A 410 -9.01 -39.60 12.07
N HIS A 411 -7.95 -38.90 12.44
CA HIS A 411 -7.15 -39.17 13.63
C HIS A 411 -6.64 -37.87 14.28
N PHE A 412 -6.29 -37.93 15.56
CA PHE A 412 -5.76 -36.78 16.30
C PHE A 412 -4.24 -36.83 16.42
N ILE A 413 -3.58 -35.69 16.21
CA ILE A 413 -2.13 -35.53 16.29
C ILE A 413 -1.74 -34.69 17.52
N GLY A 414 -0.87 -35.25 18.38
CA GLY A 414 -0.34 -34.60 19.59
C GLY A 414 -0.80 -35.27 20.90
N ARG A 415 -0.03 -35.10 21.99
CA ARG A 415 -0.36 -35.71 23.30
C ARG A 415 -1.38 -34.90 24.13
N THR A 416 -1.39 -33.59 23.93
CA THR A 416 -2.29 -32.57 24.51
C THR A 416 -2.29 -31.38 23.56
N HIS A 417 -3.37 -30.59 23.55
CA HIS A 417 -3.63 -29.59 22.51
C HIS A 417 -3.58 -30.18 21.09
N GLU A 418 -4.01 -31.43 20.97
CA GLU A 418 -4.08 -32.16 19.72
C GLU A 418 -5.02 -31.50 18.70
N TYR A 419 -4.83 -31.83 17.44
CA TYR A 419 -5.70 -31.37 16.35
C TYR A 419 -6.10 -32.55 15.47
N LEU A 420 -7.24 -32.41 14.81
CA LEU A 420 -7.79 -33.43 13.94
C LEU A 420 -7.19 -33.33 12.55
N ASP A 421 -6.79 -34.47 11.99
CA ASP A 421 -6.30 -34.60 10.62
C ASP A 421 -6.83 -35.88 9.95
N ALA A 422 -6.74 -35.95 8.64
CA ALA A 422 -7.13 -37.14 7.86
C ALA A 422 -5.91 -37.78 7.19
N ASP A 423 -6.00 -39.08 6.93
CA ASP A 423 -4.98 -39.77 6.15
C ASP A 423 -5.08 -39.36 4.66
N GLY A 424 -4.00 -38.82 4.09
CA GLY A 424 -3.92 -38.43 2.67
C GLY A 424 -4.16 -36.93 2.42
N GLU A 425 -4.63 -36.57 1.22
CA GLU A 425 -4.99 -35.18 0.91
C GLU A 425 -6.35 -34.84 1.55
N SER A 426 -6.31 -34.12 2.67
CA SER A 426 -7.51 -33.60 3.33
C SER A 426 -8.28 -32.65 2.40
N PRO A 427 -9.62 -32.78 2.28
CA PRO A 427 -10.43 -31.79 1.57
C PRO A 427 -10.31 -30.40 2.21
N PRO A 428 -10.46 -29.32 1.42
CA PRO A 428 -10.38 -27.96 1.94
C PRO A 428 -11.43 -27.75 3.05
N ARG A 429 -11.00 -27.14 4.16
CA ARG A 429 -11.83 -26.86 5.32
C ARG A 429 -12.65 -25.58 5.08
N GLU A 430 -13.88 -25.55 5.54
CA GLU A 430 -14.78 -24.41 5.39
C GLU A 430 -15.21 -23.85 6.76
N ASN A 431 -15.28 -22.53 6.88
CA ASN A 431 -15.87 -21.88 8.05
C ASN A 431 -17.38 -22.10 8.10
N PHE A 432 -17.91 -22.44 9.28
CA PHE A 432 -19.33 -22.72 9.43
C PHE A 432 -19.91 -22.05 10.68
N ASP A 433 -20.70 -20.99 10.46
CA ASP A 433 -21.28 -20.15 11.52
C ASP A 433 -22.78 -20.39 11.73
N ALA A 434 -23.34 -21.41 11.07
CA ALA A 434 -24.73 -21.82 11.24
C ALA A 434 -25.00 -22.31 12.67
N ILE A 435 -23.99 -22.93 13.26
CA ILE A 435 -23.90 -23.34 14.66
C ILE A 435 -22.58 -22.81 15.22
N VAL A 436 -22.55 -22.46 16.50
CA VAL A 436 -21.33 -22.01 17.20
C VAL A 436 -21.19 -22.74 18.54
N LEU A 437 -19.96 -22.79 19.05
CA LEU A 437 -19.61 -23.44 20.31
C LEU A 437 -19.44 -22.40 21.44
N HIS A 438 -19.78 -22.79 22.66
CA HIS A 438 -19.49 -22.05 23.89
C HIS A 438 -18.82 -22.97 24.91
N ASP A 439 -17.68 -22.58 25.46
CA ASP A 439 -16.93 -23.35 26.48
C ASP A 439 -17.10 -22.76 27.88
N TYR A 440 -17.61 -23.54 28.83
CA TYR A 440 -17.76 -23.13 30.23
C TYR A 440 -16.52 -23.40 31.09
N GLY A 441 -15.57 -24.20 30.60
CA GLY A 441 -14.30 -24.48 31.25
C GLY A 441 -14.41 -25.25 32.57
N ASP A 442 -15.53 -25.91 32.85
CA ASP A 442 -15.86 -26.48 34.16
C ASP A 442 -15.92 -28.02 34.19
N GLY A 443 -15.33 -28.68 33.19
CA GLY A 443 -15.18 -30.14 33.11
C GLY A 443 -14.18 -30.76 34.12
N GLY A 444 -14.17 -32.09 34.19
CA GLY A 444 -13.49 -32.86 35.24
C GLY A 444 -11.96 -32.83 35.24
N SER A 445 -11.31 -32.35 34.17
CA SER A 445 -9.86 -32.50 33.92
C SER A 445 -9.00 -31.22 34.12
N LYS A 446 -9.43 -30.28 34.96
CA LYS A 446 -8.83 -28.91 35.06
C LYS A 446 -7.84 -28.69 36.22
N VAL A 447 -7.85 -29.50 37.29
CA VAL A 447 -7.13 -29.20 38.56
C VAL A 447 -5.61 -29.11 38.42
N ASP A 448 -4.98 -29.97 37.61
CA ASP A 448 -3.53 -30.05 37.42
C ASP A 448 -3.09 -29.72 35.98
N LYS A 449 -3.97 -29.10 35.18
CA LYS A 449 -3.85 -28.92 33.73
C LYS A 449 -2.45 -28.46 33.29
N PHE A 450 -1.99 -27.31 33.77
CA PHE A 450 -0.74 -26.71 33.30
C PHE A 450 0.49 -27.56 33.64
N GLN A 451 0.52 -28.19 34.82
CA GLN A 451 1.64 -29.05 35.22
C GLN A 451 1.67 -30.35 34.40
N ARG A 452 0.49 -30.91 34.11
CA ARG A 452 0.32 -32.06 33.22
C ARG A 452 0.76 -31.72 31.80
N ASP A 453 0.28 -30.61 31.24
CA ASP A 453 0.60 -30.17 29.89
C ASP A 453 2.11 -29.91 29.74
N ILE A 454 2.75 -29.23 30.71
CA ILE A 454 4.22 -29.05 30.73
C ILE A 454 4.94 -30.40 30.66
N THR A 455 4.49 -31.40 31.42
CA THR A 455 5.12 -32.72 31.44
C THR A 455 4.99 -33.43 30.09
N LEU A 456 3.80 -33.42 29.49
CA LEU A 456 3.52 -34.06 28.20
C LEU A 456 4.25 -33.36 27.03
N LEU A 457 4.22 -32.03 27.01
CA LEU A 457 4.85 -31.23 25.96
C LEU A 457 6.37 -31.24 26.07
N SER A 458 6.93 -31.22 27.29
CA SER A 458 8.38 -31.37 27.49
C SER A 458 8.88 -32.72 26.98
N ARG A 459 8.13 -33.80 27.21
CA ARG A 459 8.45 -35.11 26.64
C ARG A 459 8.38 -35.10 25.11
N THR A 460 7.35 -34.46 24.55
CA THR A 460 7.22 -34.30 23.09
C THR A 460 8.44 -33.59 22.51
N LEU A 461 8.90 -32.51 23.13
CA LEU A 461 10.10 -31.78 22.68
C LEU A 461 11.44 -32.50 22.95
N GLN A 462 11.49 -33.46 23.87
CA GLN A 462 12.65 -34.34 24.01
C GLN A 462 12.74 -35.33 22.84
N GLU A 463 11.60 -35.83 22.39
CA GLU A 463 11.48 -36.80 21.28
C GLU A 463 11.58 -36.08 19.91
N SER A 464 10.97 -34.89 19.78
CA SER A 464 10.89 -34.07 18.57
C SER A 464 11.12 -32.58 18.91
N PRO A 465 12.39 -32.13 19.01
CA PRO A 465 12.71 -30.77 19.44
C PRO A 465 12.10 -29.65 18.58
N ASP A 466 11.84 -29.93 17.30
CA ASP A 466 11.33 -28.98 16.31
C ASP A 466 9.80 -29.01 16.15
N ASP A 467 9.08 -29.72 17.03
CA ASP A 467 7.61 -29.69 17.08
C ASP A 467 7.12 -28.29 17.47
N GLU A 468 6.75 -27.50 16.46
CA GLU A 468 6.32 -26.10 16.59
C GLU A 468 5.11 -25.94 17.51
N ARG A 469 4.14 -26.84 17.43
CA ARG A 469 2.92 -26.79 18.22
C ARG A 469 3.21 -27.09 19.68
N ALA A 470 4.09 -28.05 19.95
CA ALA A 470 4.54 -28.34 21.31
C ALA A 470 5.34 -27.17 21.91
N VAL A 471 6.16 -26.46 21.13
CA VAL A 471 6.84 -25.23 21.60
C VAL A 471 5.80 -24.16 21.97
N PHE A 472 4.80 -23.93 21.12
CA PHE A 472 3.75 -22.94 21.36
C PHE A 472 2.96 -23.24 22.65
N TYR A 473 2.40 -24.44 22.78
CA TYR A 473 1.56 -24.76 23.94
C TYR A 473 2.37 -24.95 25.23
N LEU A 474 3.66 -25.27 25.15
CA LEU A 474 4.53 -25.27 26.32
C LEU A 474 4.70 -23.84 26.84
N ALA A 475 4.87 -22.86 25.93
CA ALA A 475 4.92 -21.44 26.28
C ALA A 475 3.59 -20.97 26.90
N GLU A 476 2.44 -21.35 26.31
CA GLU A 476 1.11 -21.05 26.87
C GLU A 476 0.93 -21.64 28.27
N SER A 477 1.42 -22.86 28.50
CA SER A 477 1.33 -23.52 29.81
C SER A 477 2.15 -22.78 30.88
N TYR A 478 3.37 -22.36 30.56
CA TYR A 478 4.21 -21.56 31.48
C TYR A 478 3.58 -20.19 31.79
N LEU A 479 3.03 -19.52 30.77
CA LEU A 479 2.48 -18.17 30.91
C LEU A 479 1.12 -18.15 31.61
N ASN A 480 0.18 -18.99 31.19
CA ASN A 480 -1.19 -19.03 31.75
C ASN A 480 -1.22 -19.73 33.12
N GLY A 481 -0.31 -20.67 33.38
CA GLY A 481 -0.11 -21.23 34.71
C GLY A 481 0.56 -20.26 35.69
N ASN A 482 1.02 -19.08 35.22
CA ASN A 482 1.82 -18.12 35.98
C ASN A 482 3.04 -18.77 36.65
N ILE A 483 3.72 -19.68 35.91
CA ILE A 483 4.82 -20.51 36.43
C ILE A 483 6.15 -19.81 36.19
N ASP A 484 6.45 -19.45 34.93
CA ASP A 484 7.72 -18.81 34.55
C ASP A 484 7.56 -17.98 33.27
N VAL A 485 7.48 -16.66 33.43
CA VAL A 485 7.32 -15.72 32.31
C VAL A 485 8.58 -15.63 31.45
N ALA A 486 9.77 -15.79 32.04
CA ALA A 486 11.03 -15.74 31.30
C ALA A 486 11.19 -16.98 30.41
N ARG A 487 10.80 -18.16 30.92
CA ARG A 487 10.76 -19.38 30.11
C ARG A 487 9.72 -19.29 29.00
N ALA A 488 8.56 -18.72 29.26
CA ALA A 488 7.56 -18.47 28.23
C ALA A 488 8.09 -17.52 27.14
N LEU A 489 8.78 -16.43 27.52
CA LEU A 489 9.40 -15.49 26.59
C LEU A 489 10.38 -16.18 25.63
N GLU A 490 11.25 -17.05 26.15
CA GLU A 490 12.21 -17.83 25.36
C GLU A 490 11.49 -18.71 24.33
N LEU A 491 10.46 -19.44 24.77
CA LEU A 491 9.71 -20.35 23.92
C LEU A 491 8.87 -19.61 22.87
N TYR A 492 8.23 -18.48 23.20
CA TYR A 492 7.52 -17.65 22.23
C TYR A 492 8.47 -17.01 21.22
N THR A 493 9.64 -16.55 21.66
CA THR A 493 10.67 -16.01 20.76
C THR A 493 11.13 -17.09 19.78
N ARG A 494 11.33 -18.32 20.27
CA ARG A 494 11.62 -19.48 19.41
C ARG A 494 10.47 -19.75 18.44
N ARG A 495 9.23 -19.87 18.93
CA ARG A 495 8.05 -20.21 18.10
C ARG A 495 7.78 -19.17 17.01
N ALA A 496 7.95 -17.89 17.31
CA ALA A 496 7.76 -16.79 16.36
C ALA A 496 8.80 -16.77 15.22
N ALA A 497 9.91 -17.49 15.38
CA ALA A 497 10.96 -17.65 14.35
C ALA A 497 10.88 -19.01 13.62
N MET A 498 9.99 -19.91 14.04
CA MET A 498 9.73 -21.19 13.37
C MET A 498 8.72 -21.00 12.23
N GLY A 499 8.71 -21.93 11.27
CA GLY A 499 7.72 -21.97 10.19
C GLY A 499 6.39 -22.59 10.61
N GLY A 500 5.72 -23.18 9.62
CA GLY A 500 4.50 -23.97 9.80
C GLY A 500 3.24 -23.13 9.95
N PHE A 501 2.42 -23.38 10.97
CA PHE A 501 1.14 -22.64 11.10
C PHE A 501 1.37 -21.16 11.48
N GLU A 502 1.21 -20.28 10.49
CA GLU A 502 1.53 -18.84 10.59
C GLU A 502 0.76 -18.10 11.69
N GLU A 503 -0.48 -18.48 11.99
CA GLU A 503 -1.26 -17.81 13.04
C GLU A 503 -0.73 -18.09 14.44
N GLU A 504 -0.24 -19.31 14.71
CA GLU A 504 0.46 -19.62 15.97
C GLU A 504 1.80 -18.89 16.06
N ALA A 505 2.55 -18.82 14.96
CA ALA A 505 3.81 -18.07 14.91
C ALA A 505 3.59 -16.58 15.20
N TRP A 506 2.54 -16.00 14.62
CA TRP A 506 2.12 -14.63 14.89
C TRP A 506 1.64 -14.44 16.33
N TYR A 507 0.79 -15.34 16.83
CA TYR A 507 0.29 -15.24 18.20
C TYR A 507 1.44 -15.36 19.20
N ALA A 508 2.45 -16.19 18.92
CA ALA A 508 3.68 -16.24 19.70
C ALA A 508 4.46 -14.91 19.69
N ALA A 509 4.54 -14.22 18.55
CA ALA A 509 5.16 -12.88 18.48
C ALA A 509 4.40 -11.86 19.34
N TYR A 510 3.06 -11.91 19.32
CA TYR A 510 2.22 -11.09 20.17
C TYR A 510 2.37 -11.44 21.67
N ARG A 511 2.43 -12.73 22.03
CA ARG A 511 2.64 -13.20 23.40
C ARG A 511 4.05 -12.89 23.91
N ARG A 512 5.06 -12.88 23.04
CA ARG A 512 6.40 -12.37 23.35
C ARG A 512 6.33 -10.92 23.83
N ALA A 513 5.57 -10.05 23.16
CA ALA A 513 5.40 -8.66 23.58
C ALA A 513 4.76 -8.56 24.98
N GLN A 514 3.73 -9.37 25.25
CA GLN A 514 3.11 -9.47 26.59
C GLN A 514 4.07 -9.97 27.66
N CYS A 515 4.93 -10.95 27.35
CA CYS A 515 5.96 -11.42 28.26
C CYS A 515 6.98 -10.32 28.59
N LEU A 516 7.45 -9.58 27.58
CA LEU A 516 8.36 -8.45 27.76
C LEU A 516 7.74 -7.40 28.69
N GLU A 517 6.48 -7.04 28.44
CA GLU A 517 5.73 -6.11 29.29
C GLU A 517 5.67 -6.58 30.76
N ARG A 518 5.32 -7.85 30.99
CA ARG A 518 5.23 -8.43 32.34
C ARG A 518 6.57 -8.44 33.07
N LEU A 519 7.67 -8.70 32.37
CA LEU A 519 9.01 -8.75 32.97
C LEU A 519 9.57 -7.37 33.31
N VAL A 520 9.20 -6.35 32.54
CA VAL A 520 9.58 -4.94 32.79
C VAL A 520 8.92 -4.44 34.08
N GLY A 521 7.64 -4.77 34.32
CA GLY A 521 6.88 -4.34 35.50
C GLY A 521 6.59 -2.83 35.52
N ALA A 522 5.83 -2.36 36.52
CA ALA A 522 5.17 -1.04 36.53
C ALA A 522 6.07 0.19 36.28
N GLU A 523 7.36 0.12 36.64
CA GLU A 523 8.30 1.25 36.59
C GLU A 523 9.44 1.10 35.56
N GLY A 524 9.47 0.00 34.81
CA GLY A 524 10.57 -0.26 33.86
C GLY A 524 10.39 0.41 32.49
N ASP A 525 11.37 0.23 31.60
CA ASP A 525 11.30 0.69 30.21
C ASP A 525 10.41 -0.23 29.36
N TYR A 526 9.28 0.30 28.89
CA TYR A 526 8.27 -0.41 28.12
C TYR A 526 8.55 -0.45 26.62
N TRP A 527 9.55 0.28 26.13
CA TRP A 527 9.86 0.30 24.71
C TRP A 527 10.12 -1.08 24.10
N PRO A 528 10.84 -2.03 24.73
CA PRO A 528 10.96 -3.38 24.21
C PRO A 528 9.61 -4.06 23.94
N ALA A 529 8.61 -3.84 24.80
CA ALA A 529 7.27 -4.38 24.60
C ALA A 529 6.53 -3.64 23.48
N ILE A 530 6.56 -2.31 23.44
CA ILE A 530 5.95 -1.50 22.36
C ILE A 530 6.51 -1.90 21.00
N MET A 531 7.84 -2.05 20.90
CA MET A 531 8.52 -2.51 19.68
C MET A 531 8.06 -3.91 19.28
N ALA A 532 7.99 -4.84 20.24
CA ALA A 532 7.51 -6.20 19.99
C ALA A 532 6.03 -6.25 19.55
N TYR A 533 5.18 -5.36 20.06
CA TYR A 533 3.79 -5.23 19.58
C TYR A 533 3.75 -4.70 18.14
N PHE A 534 4.55 -3.68 17.79
CA PHE A 534 4.66 -3.23 16.40
C PHE A 534 5.22 -4.31 15.47
N GLU A 535 6.22 -5.08 15.89
CA GLU A 535 6.73 -6.23 15.13
C GLU A 535 5.65 -7.29 14.89
N ALA A 536 4.83 -7.60 15.90
CA ALA A 536 3.70 -8.51 15.76
C ALA A 536 2.66 -7.94 14.78
N TRP A 537 2.31 -6.65 14.89
CA TRP A 537 1.38 -6.01 13.97
C TRP A 537 1.89 -6.01 12.52
N VAL A 538 3.15 -5.66 12.27
CA VAL A 538 3.74 -5.66 10.91
C VAL A 538 3.63 -7.02 10.23
N ARG A 539 3.66 -8.12 11.00
CA ARG A 539 3.50 -9.49 10.46
C ARG A 539 2.07 -9.82 10.04
N ARG A 540 1.05 -9.32 10.74
CA ARG A 540 -0.38 -9.45 10.35
C ARG A 540 -1.12 -8.13 10.63
N PRO A 541 -1.05 -7.15 9.71
CA PRO A 541 -1.55 -5.78 9.97
C PRO A 541 -3.05 -5.66 10.23
N TRP A 542 -3.84 -6.67 9.84
CA TRP A 542 -5.29 -6.76 10.10
C TRP A 542 -5.63 -7.22 11.53
N ARG A 543 -4.64 -7.69 12.29
CA ARG A 543 -4.80 -8.03 13.72
C ARG A 543 -4.63 -6.79 14.57
N ALA A 544 -5.71 -6.39 15.23
CA ALA A 544 -5.78 -5.13 15.95
C ALA A 544 -5.14 -5.22 17.34
N GLU A 545 -5.05 -6.43 17.89
CA GLU A 545 -4.64 -6.68 19.26
C GLU A 545 -3.31 -6.00 19.62
N PRO A 546 -2.23 -6.08 18.81
CA PRO A 546 -0.97 -5.45 19.17
C PRO A 546 -1.06 -3.92 19.21
N LEU A 547 -1.76 -3.29 18.26
CA LEU A 547 -1.90 -1.82 18.26
C LEU A 547 -2.84 -1.33 19.35
N THR A 548 -3.88 -2.10 19.70
CA THR A 548 -4.72 -1.83 20.86
C THR A 548 -3.90 -1.85 22.16
N GLU A 549 -2.97 -2.79 22.30
CA GLU A 549 -2.04 -2.83 23.44
C GLU A 549 -1.04 -1.66 23.43
N VAL A 550 -0.56 -1.23 22.26
CA VAL A 550 0.25 -0.01 22.14
C VAL A 550 -0.55 1.22 22.58
N SER A 551 -1.82 1.36 22.18
CA SER A 551 -2.68 2.46 22.63
C SER A 551 -2.86 2.46 24.15
N ARG A 552 -3.08 1.28 24.75
CA ARG A 552 -3.17 1.15 26.21
C ARG A 552 -1.87 1.58 26.90
N LEU A 553 -0.73 1.00 26.51
CA LEU A 553 0.57 1.32 27.09
C LEU A 553 0.92 2.80 26.92
N ALA A 554 0.65 3.37 25.74
CA ALA A 554 0.86 4.78 25.47
C ALA A 554 -0.02 5.67 26.36
N ALA A 555 -1.27 5.28 26.63
CA ALA A 555 -2.16 5.99 27.56
C ALA A 555 -1.63 5.95 29.00
N GLU A 556 -1.21 4.78 29.48
CA GLU A 556 -0.65 4.58 30.83
C GLU A 556 0.67 5.33 31.05
N ARG A 557 1.41 5.61 29.97
CA ARG A 557 2.73 6.28 30.00
C ARG A 557 2.67 7.74 29.57
N SER A 558 1.48 8.29 29.37
CA SER A 558 1.27 9.67 28.92
C SER A 558 1.89 10.00 27.56
N ILE A 559 2.10 9.00 26.70
CA ILE A 559 2.54 9.16 25.29
C ILE A 559 1.30 9.15 24.39
N HIS A 560 0.27 9.90 24.77
CA HIS A 560 -1.09 9.78 24.24
C HIS A 560 -1.17 9.91 22.72
N ILE A 561 -0.35 10.77 22.13
CA ILE A 561 -0.31 10.97 20.68
C ILE A 561 0.15 9.71 19.92
N LEU A 562 1.12 8.95 20.45
CA LEU A 562 1.52 7.65 19.88
C LEU A 562 0.35 6.68 19.93
N GLY A 563 -0.36 6.63 21.06
CA GLY A 563 -1.52 5.76 21.24
C GLY A 563 -2.69 6.16 20.34
N SER A 564 -2.89 7.44 20.06
CA SER A 564 -3.86 7.92 19.07
C SER A 564 -3.53 7.44 17.67
N VAL A 565 -2.27 7.57 17.24
CA VAL A 565 -1.85 7.10 15.92
C VAL A 565 -2.00 5.57 15.83
N ALA A 566 -1.44 4.82 16.78
CA ALA A 566 -1.53 3.36 16.78
C ALA A 566 -2.99 2.87 16.75
N GLY A 567 -3.87 3.47 17.56
CA GLY A 567 -5.27 3.03 17.62
C GLY A 567 -6.11 3.47 16.42
N GLU A 568 -5.84 4.63 15.79
CA GLU A 568 -6.50 4.96 14.50
C GLU A 568 -6.02 4.03 13.38
N TYR A 569 -4.75 3.62 13.38
CA TYR A 569 -4.28 2.58 12.47
C TYR A 569 -4.92 1.23 12.74
N ALA A 570 -5.09 0.85 14.02
CA ALA A 570 -5.88 -0.31 14.39
C ALA A 570 -7.29 -0.17 13.79
N LEU A 571 -8.02 0.92 14.05
CA LEU A 571 -9.37 1.14 13.51
C LEU A 571 -9.44 1.09 11.98
N ALA A 572 -8.48 1.69 11.28
CA ALA A 572 -8.44 1.73 9.82
C ALA A 572 -8.17 0.35 9.20
N HIS A 573 -7.48 -0.54 9.91
CA HIS A 573 -7.14 -1.90 9.45
C HIS A 573 -7.94 -2.98 10.17
N VAL A 574 -8.83 -2.58 11.08
CA VAL A 574 -9.71 -3.45 11.86
C VAL A 574 -10.75 -4.09 10.94
N ILE A 575 -10.97 -3.62 9.70
CA ILE A 575 -11.97 -4.22 8.79
C ILE A 575 -11.58 -3.96 7.31
N PRO A 576 -11.67 -4.97 6.40
CA PRO A 576 -12.84 -5.84 6.22
C PRO A 576 -12.83 -7.13 7.06
N ARG A 577 -14.00 -7.51 7.58
CA ARG A 577 -14.28 -8.76 8.32
C ARG A 577 -13.82 -10.00 7.54
N HIS A 578 -13.71 -9.91 6.20
CA HIS A 578 -13.22 -10.96 5.31
C HIS A 578 -11.80 -11.46 5.65
N GLU A 579 -10.90 -10.61 6.15
CA GLU A 579 -9.58 -11.06 6.61
C GLU A 579 -9.61 -11.63 8.02
N ARG A 580 -10.53 -11.16 8.88
CA ARG A 580 -10.84 -11.81 10.17
C ARG A 580 -11.46 -13.19 9.99
N ASP A 581 -12.13 -13.44 8.86
CA ASP A 581 -12.68 -14.76 8.53
C ASP A 581 -11.60 -15.73 8.03
N ASN A 582 -10.42 -15.26 7.62
CA ASN A 582 -9.30 -16.14 7.27
C ASN A 582 -8.44 -16.53 8.47
N ASP A 583 -8.27 -15.64 9.46
CA ASP A 583 -7.63 -16.01 10.71
C ASP A 583 -8.61 -16.82 11.56
N ILE A 584 -8.20 -18.02 11.98
CA ILE A 584 -9.04 -18.94 12.76
C ILE A 584 -8.58 -19.09 14.21
N LEU A 585 -7.47 -18.47 14.60
CA LEU A 585 -6.83 -18.68 15.89
C LEU A 585 -6.79 -17.41 16.77
N PHE A 586 -7.42 -17.52 17.94
CA PHE A 586 -7.32 -16.64 19.11
C PHE A 586 -7.50 -15.14 18.83
N ILE A 587 -8.63 -14.79 18.22
CA ILE A 587 -9.04 -13.40 17.98
C ILE A 587 -9.66 -12.82 19.25
N ASP A 588 -9.04 -11.78 19.82
CA ASP A 588 -9.60 -11.06 20.98
C ASP A 588 -10.66 -10.07 20.48
N THR A 589 -11.92 -10.46 20.57
CA THR A 589 -13.03 -9.71 19.96
C THR A 589 -13.19 -8.31 20.58
N LEU A 590 -12.86 -8.16 21.87
CA LEU A 590 -12.93 -6.87 22.56
C LEU A 590 -11.86 -5.90 22.07
N LYS A 591 -10.65 -6.39 21.76
CA LYS A 591 -9.55 -5.56 21.21
C LYS A 591 -9.77 -5.12 19.77
N HIS A 592 -10.77 -5.69 19.11
CA HIS A 592 -11.26 -5.26 17.80
C HIS A 592 -12.51 -4.35 17.88
N GLY A 593 -12.95 -3.98 19.09
CA GLY A 593 -14.13 -3.14 19.34
C GLY A 593 -14.01 -2.38 20.66
N ALA A 594 -14.92 -2.64 21.59
CA ALA A 594 -15.01 -2.05 22.94
C ALA A 594 -13.69 -1.58 23.58
N VAL A 595 -12.68 -2.46 23.72
CA VAL A 595 -11.42 -2.15 24.41
C VAL A 595 -10.53 -1.21 23.58
N LEU A 596 -10.52 -1.37 22.26
CA LEU A 596 -9.84 -0.43 21.37
C LEU A 596 -10.48 0.95 21.45
N TYR A 597 -11.80 1.04 21.31
CA TYR A 597 -12.52 2.31 21.39
C TYR A 597 -12.26 3.04 22.71
N ASP A 598 -12.23 2.29 23.81
CA ASP A 598 -11.96 2.83 25.13
C ASP A 598 -10.56 3.43 25.24
N TRP A 599 -9.50 2.65 25.02
CA TRP A 599 -8.13 3.16 25.13
C TRP A 599 -7.84 4.27 24.14
N LEU A 600 -8.35 4.13 22.92
CA LEU A 600 -8.20 5.15 21.90
C LEU A 600 -8.92 6.45 22.25
N SER A 601 -10.07 6.38 22.94
CA SER A 601 -10.78 7.57 23.42
C SER A 601 -9.93 8.35 24.43
N VAL A 602 -9.26 7.65 25.34
CA VAL A 602 -8.37 8.24 26.36
C VAL A 602 -7.17 8.91 25.67
N CYS A 603 -6.54 8.22 24.72
CA CYS A 603 -5.43 8.78 23.94
C CYS A 603 -5.85 10.06 23.20
N HIS A 604 -6.96 10.03 22.45
CA HIS A 604 -7.43 11.20 21.70
C HIS A 604 -7.76 12.39 22.60
N TYR A 605 -8.40 12.15 23.74
CA TYR A 605 -8.71 13.22 24.68
C TYR A 605 -7.45 13.97 25.12
N TRP A 606 -6.45 13.23 25.62
CA TRP A 606 -5.21 13.82 26.13
C TRP A 606 -4.26 14.29 25.03
N ALA A 607 -4.41 13.80 23.79
CA ALA A 607 -3.71 14.29 22.61
C ALA A 607 -4.36 15.55 21.99
N GLY A 608 -5.46 16.05 22.56
CA GLY A 608 -6.15 17.28 22.11
C GLY A 608 -7.25 17.06 21.07
N PHE A 609 -7.50 15.82 20.63
CA PHE A 609 -8.55 15.43 19.68
C PHE A 609 -9.87 15.09 20.38
N ARG A 610 -10.38 16.02 21.20
CA ARG A 610 -11.45 15.77 22.19
C ARG A 610 -12.74 15.23 21.57
N GLU A 611 -13.15 15.78 20.42
CA GLU A 611 -14.39 15.35 19.76
C GLU A 611 -14.30 13.90 19.26
N ARG A 612 -13.17 13.55 18.65
CA ARG A 612 -12.91 12.17 18.21
C ARG A 612 -12.88 11.23 19.42
N GLY A 613 -12.20 11.62 20.49
CA GLY A 613 -12.19 10.88 21.75
C GLY A 613 -13.59 10.64 22.31
N ARG A 614 -14.45 11.66 22.32
CA ARG A 614 -15.84 11.58 22.79
C ARG A 614 -16.68 10.58 21.99
N VAL A 615 -16.58 10.63 20.65
CA VAL A 615 -17.27 9.68 19.77
C VAL A 615 -16.85 8.25 20.07
N LEU A 616 -15.54 8.01 20.24
CA LEU A 616 -15.00 6.69 20.55
C LEU A 616 -15.42 6.21 21.94
N ALA A 617 -15.42 7.08 22.96
CA ALA A 617 -15.89 6.74 24.29
C ALA A 617 -17.37 6.30 24.29
N ARG A 618 -18.23 6.96 23.49
CA ARG A 618 -19.63 6.55 23.33
C ARG A 618 -19.77 5.18 22.65
N LYS A 619 -18.93 4.89 21.66
CA LYS A 619 -18.87 3.55 21.03
C LYS A 619 -18.44 2.48 22.04
N ALA A 620 -17.38 2.76 22.81
CA ALA A 620 -16.94 1.87 23.88
C ALA A 620 -18.06 1.59 24.90
N LEU A 621 -18.81 2.63 25.30
CA LEU A 621 -19.92 2.50 26.25
C LEU A 621 -21.06 1.61 25.74
N ALA A 622 -21.33 1.64 24.43
CA ALA A 622 -22.37 0.82 23.80
C ALA A 622 -22.02 -0.68 23.79
N GLU A 623 -20.73 -1.02 23.72
CA GLU A 623 -20.26 -2.40 23.61
C GLU A 623 -19.72 -2.98 24.94
N MET A 624 -19.36 -2.13 25.90
CA MET A 624 -18.78 -2.54 27.19
C MET A 624 -19.81 -3.07 28.21
N GLY A 625 -19.38 -4.06 28.99
CA GLY A 625 -20.10 -4.57 30.16
C GLY A 625 -20.12 -3.59 31.37
N PRO A 626 -20.90 -3.90 32.43
CA PRO A 626 -21.21 -2.96 33.52
C PRO A 626 -20.00 -2.40 34.27
N HIS A 627 -18.94 -3.18 34.43
CA HIS A 627 -17.80 -2.85 35.29
C HIS A 627 -16.91 -1.69 34.80
N HIS A 628 -16.98 -1.35 33.51
CA HIS A 628 -16.19 -0.25 32.93
C HIS A 628 -17.02 1.00 32.63
N ARG A 629 -18.36 0.93 32.76
CA ARG A 629 -19.28 2.01 32.36
C ARG A 629 -19.01 3.30 33.11
N ASP A 630 -18.87 3.27 34.44
CA ASP A 630 -18.69 4.48 35.26
C ASP A 630 -17.45 5.28 34.83
N ARG A 631 -16.33 4.60 34.56
CA ARG A 631 -15.09 5.23 34.08
C ARG A 631 -15.28 5.84 32.68
N ILE A 632 -15.95 5.13 31.77
CA ILE A 632 -16.18 5.62 30.40
C ILE A 632 -17.14 6.82 30.40
N GLU A 633 -18.21 6.77 31.19
CA GLU A 633 -19.13 7.89 31.37
C GLU A 633 -18.44 9.11 31.95
N GLU A 634 -17.52 8.92 32.89
CA GLU A 634 -16.68 10.01 33.39
C GLU A 634 -15.76 10.57 32.31
N ASN A 635 -15.13 9.72 31.48
CA ASN A 635 -14.34 10.17 30.34
C ASN A 635 -15.18 11.00 29.34
N ILE A 636 -16.43 10.59 29.09
CA ILE A 636 -17.36 11.37 28.26
C ILE A 636 -17.63 12.73 28.89
N ARG A 637 -17.92 12.80 30.19
CA ARG A 637 -18.14 14.08 30.90
C ARG A 637 -16.91 14.98 30.83
N LEU A 638 -15.71 14.44 31.04
CA LEU A 638 -14.45 15.19 30.91
C LEU A 638 -14.24 15.72 29.48
N SER A 639 -14.61 14.94 28.46
CA SER A 639 -14.56 15.37 27.06
C SER A 639 -15.50 16.53 26.72
N GLU A 640 -16.53 16.78 27.54
CA GLU A 640 -17.50 17.87 27.38
C GLU A 640 -17.11 19.16 28.11
N SER A 641 -16.07 19.14 28.96
CA SER A 641 -15.61 20.32 29.70
C SER A 641 -15.04 21.40 28.77
N THR A 642 -14.97 22.67 29.20
CA THR A 642 -14.36 23.76 28.41
C THR A 642 -12.86 23.97 28.72
N GLU A 643 -12.25 23.07 29.50
CA GLU A 643 -10.83 23.20 29.86
C GLU A 643 -9.91 23.00 28.64
N THR A 644 -8.85 23.82 28.57
CA THR A 644 -7.83 23.73 27.53
C THR A 644 -6.86 22.59 27.86
N VAL A 645 -6.82 21.58 26.99
CA VAL A 645 -5.77 20.54 26.98
C VAL A 645 -4.62 21.06 26.10
N GLU A 646 -3.38 20.74 26.47
CA GLU A 646 -2.20 21.09 25.67
C GLU A 646 -2.26 20.47 24.26
N ALA A 647 -1.68 21.17 23.28
CA ALA A 647 -1.58 20.67 21.91
C ALA A 647 -0.74 19.38 21.85
N PRO A 648 -0.98 18.50 20.85
CA PRO A 648 -0.23 17.26 20.72
C PRO A 648 1.28 17.51 20.67
N ASN A 649 2.02 16.84 21.57
CA ASN A 649 3.48 16.96 21.62
C ASN A 649 4.13 16.13 20.51
N THR A 650 4.37 16.76 19.36
CA THR A 650 4.95 16.13 18.16
C THR A 650 6.38 15.62 18.38
N LEU A 651 7.11 16.11 19.39
CA LEU A 651 8.45 15.60 19.74
C LEU A 651 8.42 14.15 20.21
N LEU A 652 7.33 13.72 20.87
CA LEU A 652 7.16 12.33 21.30
C LEU A 652 7.00 11.39 20.10
N LEU A 653 6.37 11.85 19.02
CA LEU A 653 6.28 11.07 17.79
C LEU A 653 7.64 10.97 17.10
N ILE A 654 8.43 12.05 17.07
CA ILE A 654 9.77 12.04 16.50
C ILE A 654 10.69 11.05 17.25
N ASP A 655 10.65 11.06 18.59
CA ASP A 655 11.38 10.08 19.41
C ASP A 655 10.91 8.65 19.11
N ALA A 656 9.59 8.41 19.01
CA ALA A 656 9.04 7.11 18.66
C ALA A 656 9.51 6.62 17.27
N VAL A 657 9.50 7.49 16.25
CA VAL A 657 9.98 7.18 14.89
C VAL A 657 11.46 6.77 14.94
N THR A 658 12.28 7.56 15.65
CA THR A 658 13.72 7.32 15.77
C THR A 658 14.00 5.95 16.41
N ARG A 659 13.32 5.64 17.53
CA ARG A 659 13.45 4.36 18.23
C ARG A 659 13.00 3.18 17.37
N LEU A 660 11.86 3.31 16.69
CA LEU A 660 11.33 2.25 15.81
C LEU A 660 12.27 1.98 14.64
N ARG A 661 12.84 3.02 14.05
CA ARG A 661 13.83 2.91 12.98
C ARG A 661 15.09 2.19 13.48
N GLU A 662 15.65 2.62 14.61
CA GLU A 662 16.86 2.03 15.19
C GLU A 662 16.67 0.59 15.63
N ALA A 663 15.46 0.23 16.04
CA ALA A 663 15.07 -1.16 16.36
C ALA A 663 14.86 -2.04 15.12
N GLY A 664 14.91 -1.48 13.90
CA GLY A 664 14.69 -2.25 12.67
C GLY A 664 13.22 -2.52 12.35
N VAL A 665 12.30 -1.66 12.80
CA VAL A 665 10.86 -1.73 12.51
C VAL A 665 10.42 -0.58 11.58
N PRO A 666 10.95 -0.48 10.34
CA PRO A 666 10.80 0.71 9.50
C PRO A 666 9.36 0.94 9.03
N VAL A 667 8.55 -0.11 8.94
CA VAL A 667 7.11 0.00 8.58
C VAL A 667 6.36 0.81 9.64
N ALA A 668 6.52 0.44 10.91
CA ALA A 668 5.92 1.18 12.02
C ALA A 668 6.53 2.58 12.16
N ALA A 669 7.85 2.72 11.97
CA ALA A 669 8.50 4.03 11.98
C ALA A 669 7.92 4.97 10.92
N ASN A 670 7.74 4.51 9.68
CA ASN A 670 7.16 5.31 8.60
C ASN A 670 5.70 5.64 8.86
N MET A 671 4.93 4.68 9.40
CA MET A 671 3.53 4.87 9.82
C MET A 671 3.39 6.03 10.81
N ILE A 672 4.20 6.02 11.88
CA ILE A 672 4.20 7.09 12.88
C ILE A 672 4.72 8.40 12.26
N ALA A 673 5.69 8.32 11.35
CA ALA A 673 6.25 9.49 10.74
C ALA A 673 5.26 10.23 9.84
N GLU A 674 4.44 9.52 9.06
CA GLU A 674 3.35 10.12 8.27
C GLU A 674 2.37 10.90 9.16
N ALA A 675 1.97 10.31 10.28
CA ALA A 675 1.09 10.97 11.24
C ALA A 675 1.75 12.20 11.87
N ALA A 676 3.03 12.09 12.27
CA ALA A 676 3.79 13.21 12.81
C ALA A 676 3.88 14.36 11.79
N ARG A 677 4.19 14.05 10.52
CA ARG A 677 4.32 15.05 9.46
C ARG A 677 3.01 15.78 9.18
N ALA A 678 1.87 15.11 9.29
CA ALA A 678 0.54 15.71 9.13
C ALA A 678 0.19 16.69 10.26
N LEU A 679 0.75 16.50 11.46
CA LEU A 679 0.51 17.34 12.63
C LEU A 679 1.50 18.51 12.76
N ILE A 680 2.68 18.40 12.14
CA ILE A 680 3.71 19.44 12.17
C ILE A 680 3.38 20.55 11.15
N PRO A 681 3.18 21.80 11.58
CA PRO A 681 2.90 22.92 10.68
C PRO A 681 4.06 23.19 9.71
N PRO A 682 3.79 23.67 8.49
CA PRO A 682 4.84 24.09 7.56
C PRO A 682 5.75 25.15 8.19
N GLY A 683 7.07 24.96 8.10
CA GLY A 683 8.06 25.89 8.64
C GLY A 683 8.43 25.68 10.11
N ASP A 684 7.81 24.72 10.80
CA ASP A 684 8.24 24.30 12.13
C ASP A 684 9.62 23.60 12.04
N PRO A 685 10.60 23.88 12.94
CA PRO A 685 11.89 23.19 12.95
C PRO A 685 11.81 21.66 13.01
N ALA A 686 10.75 21.11 13.61
CA ALA A 686 10.48 19.67 13.67
C ALA A 686 10.27 19.05 12.27
N GLU A 687 9.87 19.85 11.27
CA GLU A 687 9.68 19.41 9.89
C GLU A 687 10.96 18.77 9.32
N ILE A 688 12.12 19.38 9.60
CA ILE A 688 13.41 18.88 9.09
C ILE A 688 13.72 17.50 9.68
N THR A 689 13.44 17.32 10.97
CA THR A 689 13.75 16.07 11.67
C THR A 689 12.82 14.95 11.20
N ILE A 690 11.52 15.23 11.02
CA ILE A 690 10.59 14.21 10.55
C ILE A 690 10.81 13.88 9.07
N ASP A 691 11.08 14.86 8.21
CA ASP A 691 11.41 14.61 6.80
C ASP A 691 12.70 13.77 6.70
N TYR A 692 13.67 13.98 7.60
CA TYR A 692 14.90 13.20 7.67
C TYR A 692 14.61 11.75 8.05
N GLU A 693 13.85 11.52 9.12
CA GLU A 693 13.48 10.16 9.52
C GLU A 693 12.67 9.44 8.44
N GLN A 694 11.71 10.13 7.79
CA GLN A 694 10.94 9.60 6.67
C GLN A 694 11.78 9.26 5.45
N SER A 695 12.84 10.04 5.17
CA SER A 695 13.76 9.73 4.09
C SER A 695 14.48 8.39 4.27
N ILE A 696 14.59 7.92 5.52
CA ILE A 696 15.23 6.64 5.86
C ILE A 696 14.21 5.52 5.96
N CYS A 697 13.20 5.65 6.83
CA CYS A 697 12.25 4.55 7.07
C CYS A 697 11.34 4.31 5.86
N GLY A 698 10.96 5.35 5.11
CA GLY A 698 10.13 5.24 3.91
C GLY A 698 10.79 4.48 2.75
N TYR A 699 12.12 4.33 2.75
CA TYR A 699 12.82 3.51 1.75
C TYR A 699 12.40 2.03 1.77
N TYR A 700 12.09 1.52 2.97
CA TYR A 700 11.74 0.11 3.22
C TYR A 700 10.24 -0.18 3.05
N VAL A 701 9.43 0.84 2.75
CA VAL A 701 7.97 0.74 2.72
C VAL A 701 7.46 1.21 1.37
N GLU A 702 6.88 0.33 0.57
CA GLU A 702 6.16 0.74 -0.64
C GLU A 702 4.76 1.26 -0.28
N PRO A 703 4.24 2.33 -0.92
CA PRO A 703 4.82 3.09 -2.04
C PRO A 703 5.71 4.29 -1.62
N TYR A 704 6.11 4.39 -0.35
CA TYR A 704 6.80 5.56 0.22
C TYR A 704 8.24 5.73 -0.25
N ARG A 705 8.83 4.75 -0.95
CA ARG A 705 10.22 4.81 -1.42
C ARG A 705 10.51 6.05 -2.27
N ASN A 706 9.60 6.42 -3.17
CA ASN A 706 9.76 7.62 -4.01
C ASN A 706 9.65 8.92 -3.20
N LYS A 707 8.76 8.93 -2.21
CA LYS A 707 8.63 10.06 -1.26
C LYS A 707 9.91 10.19 -0.44
N ALA A 708 10.47 9.09 0.05
CA ALA A 708 11.71 9.06 0.81
C ALA A 708 12.89 9.63 0.00
N ALA A 709 13.03 9.21 -1.27
CA ALA A 709 14.04 9.76 -2.18
C ALA A 709 13.87 11.28 -2.39
N TYR A 710 12.63 11.74 -2.59
CA TYR A 710 12.33 13.16 -2.70
C TYR A 710 12.70 13.95 -1.44
N LEU A 711 12.33 13.45 -0.25
CA LEU A 711 12.65 14.10 1.03
C LEU A 711 14.16 14.16 1.27
N SER A 712 14.89 13.09 0.92
CA SER A 712 16.35 13.07 0.99
C SER A 712 16.97 14.20 0.15
N GLU A 713 16.54 14.34 -1.11
CA GLU A 713 17.01 15.40 -2.01
C GLU A 713 16.54 16.81 -1.58
N LYS A 714 15.35 16.92 -0.97
CA LYS A 714 14.80 18.16 -0.37
C LYS A 714 15.66 18.66 0.76
N LEU A 715 16.10 17.75 1.63
CA LEU A 715 16.92 18.11 2.77
C LEU A 715 18.35 18.44 2.33
N LEU A 716 18.90 17.67 1.39
CA LEU A 716 20.23 17.91 0.84
C LEU A 716 20.35 19.26 0.13
N SER A 717 19.27 19.78 -0.46
CA SER A 717 19.27 21.08 -1.13
C SER A 717 19.28 22.28 -0.16
N ARG A 718 18.88 22.08 1.11
CA ARG A 718 18.88 23.14 2.13
C ARG A 718 20.30 23.57 2.48
N ARG A 719 20.49 24.84 2.85
CA ARG A 719 21.79 25.36 3.34
C ARG A 719 21.94 25.27 4.87
N ASP A 720 20.83 25.30 5.59
CA ASP A 720 20.76 25.34 7.06
C ASP A 720 20.69 23.95 7.73
N LEU A 721 20.80 22.87 6.95
CA LEU A 721 20.80 21.51 7.49
C LEU A 721 22.06 21.24 8.32
N ALA A 722 21.89 20.64 9.50
CA ALA A 722 22.97 20.24 10.39
C ALA A 722 23.95 19.26 9.72
N GLY A 723 25.26 19.41 10.01
CA GLY A 723 26.33 18.64 9.36
C GLY A 723 26.16 17.12 9.46
N GLY A 724 25.81 16.60 10.65
CA GLY A 724 25.60 15.15 10.84
C GLY A 724 24.45 14.57 10.01
N MET A 725 23.30 15.28 9.93
CA MET A 725 22.19 14.87 9.07
C MET A 725 22.59 14.93 7.59
N ARG A 726 23.33 15.97 7.19
CA ARG A 726 23.81 16.10 5.81
C ARG A 726 24.71 14.95 5.40
N ASP A 727 25.67 14.58 6.24
CA ASP A 727 26.58 13.48 5.92
C ASP A 727 25.84 12.14 5.82
N SER A 728 24.91 11.87 6.75
CA SER A 728 24.01 10.70 6.68
C SER A 728 23.20 10.67 5.37
N LEU A 729 22.56 11.78 4.97
CA LEU A 729 21.80 11.85 3.72
C LEU A 729 22.69 11.65 2.48
N ARG A 730 23.94 12.13 2.52
CA ARG A 730 24.91 11.94 1.41
C ARG A 730 25.34 10.48 1.27
N GLU A 731 25.45 9.76 2.37
CA GLU A 731 25.68 8.31 2.38
C GLU A 731 24.44 7.59 1.84
N ASN A 732 23.26 7.89 2.39
CA ASN A 732 21.99 7.29 2.00
C ASN A 732 21.55 7.61 0.57
N ARG A 733 22.11 8.65 -0.07
CA ARG A 733 21.89 8.97 -1.48
C ARG A 733 22.12 7.75 -2.38
N TRP A 734 23.04 6.85 -2.01
CA TRP A 734 23.28 5.59 -2.70
C TRP A 734 22.00 4.75 -2.93
N PHE A 735 21.07 4.77 -1.98
CA PHE A 735 19.82 4.03 -2.03
C PHE A 735 18.74 4.70 -2.89
N HIS A 736 18.84 6.02 -3.07
CA HIS A 736 17.78 6.84 -3.68
C HIS A 736 18.07 7.30 -5.10
N VAL A 737 19.34 7.30 -5.55
CA VAL A 737 19.67 7.70 -6.93
C VAL A 737 19.00 6.78 -7.95
N THR A 738 18.36 7.40 -8.94
CA THR A 738 17.74 6.70 -10.06
C THR A 738 18.55 6.89 -11.34
N PRO A 739 18.53 5.91 -12.25
CA PRO A 739 19.04 6.10 -13.60
C PRO A 739 18.30 7.19 -14.36
N LEU A 740 19.02 7.88 -15.26
CA LEU A 740 18.49 8.83 -16.23
C LEU A 740 18.04 8.13 -17.52
N ASP A 741 18.23 6.82 -17.63
CA ASP A 741 18.03 6.03 -18.84
C ASP A 741 16.64 6.19 -19.48
N GLU A 742 15.59 6.35 -18.67
CA GLU A 742 14.24 6.63 -19.16
C GLU A 742 14.14 7.94 -19.97
N HIS A 743 15.05 8.89 -19.75
CA HIS A 743 15.13 10.16 -20.47
C HIS A 743 16.25 10.20 -21.53
N VAL A 744 17.18 9.24 -21.52
CA VAL A 744 18.30 9.20 -22.46
C VAL A 744 17.97 8.27 -23.62
N LEU A 745 17.64 8.87 -24.76
CA LEU A 745 17.42 8.18 -26.03
C LEU A 745 18.76 7.79 -26.67
N ASP A 746 18.76 6.65 -27.35
CA ASP A 746 19.90 6.13 -28.13
C ASP A 746 21.22 6.04 -27.34
N ALA A 747 21.15 5.78 -26.03
CA ALA A 747 22.33 5.55 -25.20
C ALA A 747 23.14 4.36 -25.73
N ARG A 748 24.35 4.62 -26.23
CA ARG A 748 25.21 3.57 -26.80
C ARG A 748 26.68 3.81 -26.58
N ARG A 749 27.40 2.69 -26.49
CA ARG A 749 28.86 2.66 -26.51
C ARG A 749 29.36 3.07 -27.90
N ILE A 750 30.37 3.91 -27.93
CA ILE A 750 31.08 4.28 -29.16
C ILE A 750 31.98 3.11 -29.55
N GLU A 751 31.72 2.52 -30.71
CA GLU A 751 32.63 1.52 -31.29
C GLU A 751 33.96 2.18 -31.65
N THR A 752 35.05 1.55 -31.22
CA THR A 752 36.40 2.15 -31.31
C THR A 752 37.38 1.31 -32.10
N THR A 753 36.98 0.11 -32.52
CA THR A 753 37.80 -0.83 -33.31
C THR A 753 38.14 -0.28 -34.70
N HIS A 754 37.23 0.47 -35.33
CA HIS A 754 37.46 1.11 -36.63
C HIS A 754 38.14 2.48 -36.54
N LEU A 755 38.30 3.03 -35.32
CA LEU A 755 38.85 4.38 -35.12
C LEU A 755 40.37 4.46 -35.29
N GLY A 756 41.06 3.32 -35.39
CA GLY A 756 42.51 3.27 -35.60
C GLY A 756 43.33 3.70 -34.38
N LEU A 757 42.81 3.47 -33.17
CA LEU A 757 43.53 3.76 -31.94
C LEU A 757 44.77 2.87 -31.79
N PRO A 758 45.86 3.37 -31.17
CA PRO A 758 47.06 2.58 -30.94
C PRO A 758 46.77 1.34 -30.08
N PRO A 759 47.42 0.19 -30.34
CA PRO A 759 47.26 -1.00 -29.49
C PRO A 759 47.59 -0.71 -28.02
N GLY A 760 46.78 -1.24 -27.11
CA GLY A 760 46.95 -1.05 -25.66
C GLY A 760 46.32 0.23 -25.09
N TYR A 761 45.72 1.09 -25.93
CA TYR A 761 44.98 2.27 -25.48
C TYR A 761 43.47 2.00 -25.38
N THR A 762 42.88 2.48 -24.28
CA THR A 762 41.46 2.38 -23.97
C THR A 762 40.79 3.75 -24.13
N PRO A 763 39.74 3.89 -24.95
CA PRO A 763 39.01 5.15 -25.14
C PRO A 763 37.99 5.40 -24.02
N MET A 764 37.91 6.64 -23.53
CA MET A 764 37.01 7.08 -22.46
C MET A 764 36.82 8.59 -22.46
N ASN A 765 35.99 9.09 -21.53
CA ASN A 765 35.72 10.51 -21.25
C ASN A 765 35.62 11.40 -22.51
N PRO A 766 34.74 11.05 -23.47
CA PRO A 766 34.53 11.84 -24.67
C PRO A 766 33.91 13.22 -24.37
N SER A 767 34.33 14.24 -25.10
CA SER A 767 33.74 15.59 -25.07
C SER A 767 33.12 15.96 -26.41
N LEU A 768 32.07 16.77 -26.40
CA LEU A 768 31.31 17.19 -27.60
C LEU A 768 31.38 18.71 -27.75
N CYS A 769 31.35 19.23 -28.97
CA CYS A 769 31.11 20.65 -29.21
C CYS A 769 30.61 20.87 -30.65
N ARG A 770 29.69 21.81 -30.84
CA ARG A 770 29.21 22.19 -32.18
C ARG A 770 30.15 23.25 -32.76
N ILE A 771 30.70 22.99 -33.94
CA ILE A 771 31.70 23.85 -34.59
C ILE A 771 31.31 24.00 -36.05
N ASP A 772 30.98 25.23 -36.46
CA ASP A 772 30.56 25.56 -37.83
C ASP A 772 29.45 24.64 -38.38
N GLY A 773 28.50 24.26 -37.51
CA GLY A 773 27.36 23.40 -37.86
C GLY A 773 27.62 21.90 -37.72
N ASP A 774 28.87 21.45 -37.60
CA ASP A 774 29.22 20.05 -37.36
C ASP A 774 29.32 19.78 -35.85
N VAL A 775 28.86 18.61 -35.40
CA VAL A 775 29.10 18.15 -34.03
C VAL A 775 30.43 17.40 -34.00
N MET A 776 31.40 17.97 -33.29
CA MET A 776 32.74 17.40 -33.12
C MET A 776 32.81 16.64 -31.79
N ILE A 777 33.50 15.51 -31.81
CA ILE A 777 33.76 14.68 -30.62
C ILE A 777 35.26 14.54 -30.39
N LEU A 778 35.71 14.84 -29.18
CA LEU A 778 37.07 14.58 -28.71
C LEU A 778 37.04 13.35 -27.80
N ILE A 779 37.76 12.29 -28.17
CA ILE A 779 37.86 11.04 -27.42
C ILE A 779 39.24 10.98 -26.77
N ARG A 780 39.27 10.84 -25.45
CA ARG A 780 40.49 10.58 -24.68
C ARG A 780 40.82 9.09 -24.78
N ALA A 781 42.09 8.73 -24.99
CA ALA A 781 42.56 7.36 -24.89
C ALA A 781 43.75 7.25 -23.93
N VAL A 782 43.76 6.22 -23.08
CA VAL A 782 44.80 6.01 -22.05
C VAL A 782 45.38 4.59 -22.11
N ASN A 783 46.62 4.43 -21.67
CA ASN A 783 47.35 3.15 -21.69
C ASN A 783 47.22 2.31 -20.39
N TYR A 784 46.22 2.58 -19.54
CA TYR A 784 45.97 1.78 -18.33
C TYR A 784 44.64 1.03 -18.41
N ARG A 785 44.45 0.08 -17.49
CA ARG A 785 43.17 -0.58 -17.21
C ARG A 785 42.86 -0.55 -15.71
N ILE A 786 41.58 -0.49 -15.35
CA ILE A 786 41.16 -0.62 -13.95
C ILE A 786 40.83 -2.09 -13.67
N ARG A 787 41.42 -2.65 -12.62
CA ARG A 787 41.14 -4.01 -12.15
C ARG A 787 39.85 -4.09 -11.34
N ALA A 788 39.36 -5.30 -11.11
CA ALA A 788 38.13 -5.54 -10.35
C ALA A 788 38.17 -5.00 -8.90
N ASP A 789 39.37 -4.80 -8.34
CA ASP A 789 39.62 -4.23 -7.02
C ASP A 789 39.77 -2.69 -7.03
N GLY A 790 39.64 -2.05 -8.21
CA GLY A 790 39.79 -0.61 -8.39
C GLY A 790 41.23 -0.13 -8.59
N SER A 791 42.23 -1.03 -8.58
CA SER A 791 43.63 -0.66 -8.83
C SER A 791 43.91 -0.44 -10.32
N TYR A 792 44.85 0.47 -10.62
CA TYR A 792 45.30 0.73 -11.99
C TYR A 792 46.37 -0.26 -12.40
N GLU A 793 46.21 -0.86 -13.57
CA GLU A 793 47.21 -1.67 -14.27
C GLU A 793 47.79 -0.87 -15.42
N VAL A 794 49.06 -0.48 -15.28
CA VAL A 794 49.82 0.27 -16.29
C VAL A 794 51.28 -0.15 -16.25
N ASP A 795 51.88 -0.31 -17.42
CA ASP A 795 53.32 -0.51 -17.56
C ASP A 795 53.99 0.84 -17.88
N GLY A 796 54.80 1.34 -16.94
CA GLY A 796 55.43 2.66 -17.04
C GLY A 796 54.50 3.84 -16.71
N PRO A 797 54.73 5.04 -17.29
CA PRO A 797 53.90 6.21 -17.03
C PRO A 797 52.51 6.08 -17.67
N VAL A 798 51.52 6.71 -17.05
CA VAL A 798 50.20 6.87 -17.67
C VAL A 798 50.32 7.88 -18.80
N ASN A 799 49.97 7.47 -20.01
CA ASN A 799 49.97 8.31 -21.20
C ASN A 799 48.53 8.55 -21.66
N THR A 800 48.16 9.81 -21.73
CA THR A 800 46.88 10.26 -22.27
C THR A 800 47.08 10.84 -23.67
N ARG A 801 46.27 10.40 -24.63
CA ARG A 801 46.23 10.90 -26.00
C ARG A 801 44.80 11.35 -26.32
N ASN A 802 44.64 12.41 -27.10
CA ASN A 802 43.34 12.97 -27.43
C ASN A 802 43.11 12.90 -28.94
N PHE A 803 41.95 12.41 -29.35
CA PHE A 803 41.59 12.21 -30.76
C PHE A 803 40.32 12.98 -31.06
N ILE A 804 40.24 13.64 -32.21
CA ILE A 804 39.05 14.39 -32.64
C ILE A 804 38.44 13.76 -33.89
N GLY A 805 37.11 13.74 -33.95
CA GLY A 805 36.35 13.28 -35.09
C GLY A 805 35.04 14.03 -35.23
N ARG A 806 34.41 13.89 -36.39
CA ARG A 806 33.07 14.42 -36.65
C ARG A 806 32.03 13.35 -36.36
N LEU A 807 30.99 13.72 -35.63
CA LEU A 807 29.81 12.91 -35.40
C LEU A 807 28.89 13.04 -36.63
N ASP A 808 28.48 11.92 -37.21
CA ASP A 808 27.54 11.94 -38.33
C ASP A 808 26.08 12.09 -37.83
N PRO A 809 25.11 12.37 -38.71
CA PRO A 809 23.71 12.53 -38.31
C PRO A 809 23.08 11.28 -37.68
N SER A 810 23.63 10.09 -37.93
CA SER A 810 23.20 8.85 -37.28
C SER A 810 23.80 8.68 -35.88
N GLY A 811 24.72 9.57 -35.50
CA GLY A 811 25.48 9.62 -34.26
C GLY A 811 26.69 8.68 -34.23
N LEU A 812 27.13 8.16 -35.38
CA LEU A 812 28.34 7.35 -35.46
C LEU A 812 29.56 8.26 -35.61
N VAL A 813 30.74 7.74 -35.25
CA VAL A 813 32.02 8.41 -35.43
C VAL A 813 32.78 7.63 -36.51
N PRO A 814 32.74 8.02 -37.79
CA PRO A 814 33.33 7.22 -38.86
C PRO A 814 34.85 7.14 -38.77
N ARG A 815 35.50 8.22 -38.29
CA ARG A 815 36.95 8.34 -38.21
C ARG A 815 37.36 9.39 -37.19
N VAL A 816 38.50 9.18 -36.54
CA VAL A 816 39.17 10.18 -35.69
C VAL A 816 40.60 10.47 -36.19
N ARG A 817 41.16 11.58 -35.73
CA ARG A 817 42.56 11.99 -35.89
C ARG A 817 43.13 12.35 -34.54
N GLU A 818 44.38 12.00 -34.29
CA GLU A 818 45.05 12.44 -33.07
C GLU A 818 45.30 13.94 -33.10
N ILE A 819 44.94 14.63 -32.02
CA ILE A 819 45.33 16.02 -31.81
C ILE A 819 46.79 16.02 -31.33
N VAL A 820 47.70 16.47 -32.18
CA VAL A 820 49.13 16.49 -31.86
C VAL A 820 49.47 17.70 -30.98
N ALA A 821 50.06 17.44 -29.82
CA ALA A 821 50.58 18.47 -28.92
C ALA A 821 51.99 18.92 -29.36
N PRO A 822 52.41 20.16 -29.08
CA PRO A 822 53.77 20.59 -29.32
C PRO A 822 54.74 19.81 -28.41
N PRO A 823 55.99 19.54 -28.82
CA PRO A 823 56.93 18.76 -28.02
C PRO A 823 57.21 19.42 -26.65
N THR A 824 56.91 18.69 -25.58
CA THR A 824 57.17 19.06 -24.18
C THR A 824 58.03 17.98 -23.52
N ASP A 825 58.98 18.38 -22.66
CA ASP A 825 59.73 17.40 -21.86
C ASP A 825 58.88 16.89 -20.70
N GLU A 826 58.16 15.80 -20.95
CA GLU A 826 57.33 15.11 -19.97
C GLU A 826 58.02 13.87 -19.37
N SER A 827 59.33 13.71 -19.61
CA SER A 827 60.08 12.50 -19.24
C SER A 827 60.00 12.20 -17.74
N LYS A 828 59.90 13.23 -16.90
CA LYS A 828 59.83 13.15 -15.43
C LYS A 828 58.40 13.03 -14.87
N LEU A 829 57.37 13.07 -15.72
CA LEU A 829 55.98 13.03 -15.28
C LEU A 829 55.46 11.59 -15.22
N ALA A 830 54.75 11.27 -14.12
CA ALA A 830 54.09 9.97 -13.93
C ALA A 830 52.79 9.85 -14.74
N ILE A 831 52.13 10.98 -15.03
CA ILE A 831 50.99 11.09 -15.94
C ILE A 831 51.32 12.15 -16.98
N ARG A 832 51.17 11.78 -18.25
CA ARG A 832 51.58 12.52 -19.45
C ARG A 832 50.38 12.81 -20.33
N GLY A 833 50.39 13.96 -21.00
CA GLY A 833 49.30 14.41 -21.86
C GLY A 833 48.07 14.93 -21.12
N PHE A 834 47.22 15.65 -21.84
CA PHE A 834 46.07 16.40 -21.31
C PHE A 834 44.88 15.50 -21.00
N GLU A 835 44.40 15.54 -19.76
CA GLU A 835 43.30 14.72 -19.23
C GLU A 835 41.96 15.47 -19.25
N ASP A 836 40.88 14.73 -19.50
CA ASP A 836 39.48 15.17 -19.39
C ASP A 836 39.20 16.50 -20.12
N CYS A 837 39.63 16.57 -21.38
CA CYS A 837 39.48 17.74 -22.24
C CYS A 837 38.00 18.06 -22.48
N ARG A 838 37.62 19.33 -22.33
CA ARG A 838 36.27 19.85 -22.63
C ARG A 838 36.35 20.81 -23.81
N LEU A 839 35.77 20.44 -24.94
CA LEU A 839 35.73 21.27 -26.15
C LEU A 839 34.72 22.42 -26.00
N PHE A 840 35.08 23.60 -26.47
CA PHE A 840 34.17 24.75 -26.52
C PHE A 840 34.64 25.79 -27.54
N ASN A 841 33.73 26.67 -27.95
CA ASN A 841 34.05 27.83 -28.77
C ASN A 841 34.04 29.10 -27.92
N SER A 842 35.00 29.99 -28.19
CA SER A 842 35.01 31.33 -27.62
C SER A 842 35.82 32.27 -28.50
N ALA A 843 35.36 33.51 -28.62
CA ALA A 843 35.99 34.56 -29.43
C ALA A 843 36.29 34.13 -30.89
N GLY A 844 35.40 33.32 -31.49
CA GLY A 844 35.55 32.84 -32.87
C GLY A 844 36.65 31.80 -33.09
N ARG A 845 37.16 31.19 -32.01
CA ARG A 845 38.14 30.08 -32.06
C ARG A 845 37.64 28.88 -31.28
N THR A 846 38.17 27.71 -31.61
CA THR A 846 37.92 26.49 -30.86
C THR A 846 39.03 26.25 -29.84
N TRP A 847 38.61 25.88 -28.65
CA TRP A 847 39.46 25.65 -27.50
C TRP A 847 39.12 24.33 -26.84
N ALA A 848 40.04 23.85 -26.00
CA ALA A 848 39.71 22.86 -24.98
C ALA A 848 40.25 23.31 -23.61
N VAL A 849 39.50 23.02 -22.55
CA VAL A 849 40.02 23.08 -21.18
C VAL A 849 40.35 21.67 -20.73
N ALA A 850 41.54 21.45 -20.19
CA ALA A 850 42.00 20.14 -19.74
C ALA A 850 42.81 20.24 -18.44
N ASN A 851 42.94 19.13 -17.72
CA ASN A 851 43.87 19.05 -16.59
C ASN A 851 45.17 18.35 -17.00
N HIS A 852 46.29 18.77 -16.43
CA HIS A 852 47.60 18.18 -16.68
C HIS A 852 48.45 18.22 -15.41
N ALA A 853 49.51 17.40 -15.34
CA ALA A 853 50.48 17.49 -14.26
C ALA A 853 51.13 18.88 -14.22
N HIS A 854 51.32 19.42 -13.02
CA HIS A 854 52.00 20.70 -12.86
C HIS A 854 53.47 20.59 -13.31
N PRO A 855 54.01 21.57 -14.05
CA PRO A 855 55.35 21.46 -14.64
C PRO A 855 56.48 21.17 -13.64
N ASN A 856 56.34 21.68 -12.42
CA ASN A 856 57.34 21.53 -11.34
C ASN A 856 56.90 20.58 -10.22
N GLU A 857 55.63 20.17 -10.20
CA GLU A 857 55.04 19.35 -9.12
C GLU A 857 54.21 18.23 -9.75
N SER A 858 54.87 17.20 -10.29
CA SER A 858 54.23 16.19 -11.16
C SER A 858 53.06 15.42 -10.53
N TRP A 859 52.97 15.39 -9.19
CA TRP A 859 51.84 14.82 -8.45
C TRP A 859 50.61 15.75 -8.44
N ARG A 860 50.81 17.08 -8.50
CA ARG A 860 49.75 18.08 -8.54
C ARG A 860 49.14 18.14 -9.94
N ARG A 861 47.82 18.37 -9.99
CA ARG A 861 47.07 18.60 -11.24
C ARG A 861 46.72 20.08 -11.32
N THR A 862 46.91 20.68 -12.49
CA THR A 862 46.55 22.06 -12.78
C THR A 862 45.75 22.13 -14.08
N MET A 863 45.16 23.28 -14.39
CA MET A 863 44.29 23.48 -15.55
C MET A 863 45.05 24.15 -16.69
N PHE A 864 44.75 23.72 -17.92
CA PHE A 864 45.30 24.28 -19.14
C PHE A 864 44.18 24.65 -20.10
N LEU A 865 44.39 25.77 -20.80
CA LEU A 865 43.63 26.19 -21.96
C LEU A 865 44.41 25.81 -23.22
N LEU A 866 43.79 25.02 -24.08
CA LEU A 866 44.39 24.49 -25.30
C LEU A 866 43.77 25.20 -26.49
N GLU A 867 44.58 25.90 -27.27
CA GLU A 867 44.16 26.44 -28.56
C GLU A 867 44.30 25.37 -29.63
N LEU A 868 43.21 25.08 -30.34
CA LEU A 868 43.16 24.01 -31.33
C LEU A 868 43.07 24.57 -32.75
N GLU A 869 43.79 23.96 -33.68
CA GLU A 869 43.76 24.29 -35.12
C GLU A 869 43.53 23.02 -35.95
N ASP A 870 43.02 23.19 -37.17
CA ASP A 870 42.74 22.13 -38.16
C ASP A 870 41.88 20.96 -37.63
N ILE A 871 41.01 21.22 -36.65
CA ILE A 871 40.16 20.22 -35.99
C ILE A 871 39.17 19.49 -36.91
N ARG A 872 38.87 20.06 -38.08
CA ARG A 872 38.04 19.43 -39.13
C ARG A 872 38.86 18.88 -40.29
N GLY A 873 40.17 19.15 -40.33
CA GLY A 873 41.05 18.73 -41.41
C GLY A 873 41.84 17.47 -41.07
N GLU A 874 42.99 17.33 -41.72
CA GLU A 874 43.80 16.11 -41.67
C GLU A 874 44.85 16.13 -40.55
N ASN A 875 45.22 17.31 -40.04
CA ASN A 875 46.31 17.51 -39.09
C ASN A 875 45.89 18.33 -37.86
N PRO A 876 44.88 17.89 -37.08
CA PRO A 876 44.46 18.61 -35.89
C PRO A 876 45.60 18.70 -34.87
N SER A 877 45.78 19.88 -34.27
CA SER A 877 46.90 20.11 -33.36
C SER A 877 46.57 21.12 -32.27
N ILE A 878 47.34 21.05 -31.18
CA ILE A 878 47.38 22.09 -30.15
C ILE A 878 48.46 23.08 -30.57
N VAL A 879 48.07 24.33 -30.88
CA VAL A 879 49.03 25.37 -31.26
C VAL A 879 49.61 26.08 -30.03
N ARG A 880 48.83 26.19 -28.96
CA ARG A 880 49.26 26.73 -27.67
C ARG A 880 48.59 25.97 -26.53
N ALA A 881 49.39 25.58 -25.53
CA ALA A 881 48.90 25.09 -24.25
C ALA A 881 49.24 26.13 -23.17
N ILE A 882 48.22 26.77 -22.61
CA ILE A 882 48.35 27.91 -21.70
C ILE A 882 47.98 27.43 -20.30
N HIS A 883 48.92 27.48 -19.35
CA HIS A 883 48.67 27.16 -17.95
C HIS A 883 47.75 28.22 -17.33
N LEU A 884 46.55 27.81 -16.91
CA LEU A 884 45.57 28.68 -16.29
C LEU A 884 45.88 28.89 -14.81
N LYS A 885 45.87 30.14 -14.37
CA LYS A 885 46.24 30.57 -13.01
C LYS A 885 45.00 31.16 -12.33
N GLY A 886 44.27 30.31 -11.62
CA GLY A 886 43.02 30.66 -10.94
C GLY A 886 43.16 30.75 -9.42
N PRO A 887 42.02 30.88 -8.71
CA PRO A 887 41.99 30.81 -7.25
C PRO A 887 42.55 29.46 -6.75
N ASN A 888 43.27 29.49 -5.63
CA ASN A 888 43.83 28.32 -4.95
C ASN A 888 44.70 27.42 -5.86
N ASP A 889 45.49 27.99 -6.78
CA ASP A 889 46.34 27.24 -7.75
C ASP A 889 47.43 26.37 -7.08
N GLU A 890 47.65 26.57 -5.77
CA GLU A 890 48.48 25.69 -4.95
C GLU A 890 47.84 24.32 -4.68
N TRP A 891 46.52 24.17 -4.85
CA TRP A 891 45.77 22.92 -4.68
C TRP A 891 45.69 22.10 -5.99
N HIS A 892 45.22 20.86 -5.90
CA HIS A 892 44.87 20.09 -7.08
C HIS A 892 43.67 20.71 -7.80
N GLN A 893 43.89 21.19 -9.02
CA GLN A 893 42.85 21.77 -9.87
C GLN A 893 42.38 20.77 -10.92
N LYS A 894 41.06 20.60 -11.02
CA LYS A 894 40.34 19.78 -12.01
C LYS A 894 38.95 20.37 -12.23
N ASN A 895 38.23 19.88 -13.24
CA ASN A 895 36.78 20.05 -13.39
C ASN A 895 36.28 21.49 -13.60
N TRP A 896 37.10 22.41 -14.14
CA TRP A 896 36.62 23.73 -14.55
C TRP A 896 35.77 23.58 -15.83
N MET A 897 34.58 24.19 -15.84
CA MET A 897 33.62 24.06 -16.94
C MET A 897 33.68 25.29 -17.84
N PRO A 898 34.09 25.18 -19.11
CA PRO A 898 34.09 26.32 -20.01
C PRO A 898 32.66 26.72 -20.40
N VAL A 899 32.45 28.00 -20.72
CA VAL A 899 31.18 28.52 -21.27
C VAL A 899 31.27 28.53 -22.79
N ASP A 900 30.49 27.67 -23.44
CA ASP A 900 30.48 27.55 -24.90
C ASP A 900 29.77 28.75 -25.55
N GLY A 901 30.39 29.31 -26.60
CA GLY A 901 29.86 30.45 -27.35
C GLY A 901 30.06 31.82 -26.70
N ALA A 902 30.74 31.91 -25.55
CA ALA A 902 30.99 33.19 -24.88
C ALA A 902 31.94 34.11 -25.69
N ALA A 903 31.70 35.42 -25.62
CA ALA A 903 32.49 36.43 -26.33
C ALA A 903 33.95 36.50 -25.85
N GLU A 904 34.19 36.19 -24.58
CA GLU A 904 35.49 36.01 -23.96
C GLU A 904 35.58 34.63 -23.30
N ILE A 905 36.79 34.19 -22.94
CA ILE A 905 36.99 32.85 -22.36
C ILE A 905 36.53 32.86 -20.91
N MET A 906 35.34 32.30 -20.69
CA MET A 906 34.67 32.24 -19.40
C MET A 906 34.65 30.80 -18.89
N LEU A 907 34.96 30.61 -17.61
CA LEU A 907 35.03 29.29 -16.96
C LEU A 907 34.24 29.32 -15.65
N ALA A 908 33.28 28.41 -15.49
CA ALA A 908 32.68 28.13 -14.19
C ALA A 908 33.64 27.27 -13.36
N TYR A 909 34.18 27.86 -12.31
CA TYR A 909 35.19 27.27 -11.42
C TYR A 909 34.55 26.38 -10.34
N SER A 910 33.43 26.81 -9.77
CA SER A 910 32.66 26.08 -8.74
C SER A 910 31.17 26.34 -8.88
N CYS A 911 30.35 25.41 -8.38
CA CYS A 911 28.90 25.54 -8.35
C CYS A 911 28.40 26.24 -7.10
N ASP A 912 29.01 26.00 -5.93
CA ASP A 912 28.62 26.63 -4.66
C ASP A 912 29.87 27.04 -3.83
N PRO A 913 30.12 28.36 -3.65
CA PRO A 913 29.48 29.45 -4.38
C PRO A 913 29.69 29.28 -5.90
N THR A 914 28.76 29.80 -6.70
CA THR A 914 28.90 29.81 -8.16
C THR A 914 29.95 30.85 -8.52
N VAL A 915 31.13 30.42 -8.97
CA VAL A 915 32.26 31.30 -9.28
C VAL A 915 32.58 31.23 -10.77
N ILE A 916 32.60 32.39 -11.44
CA ILE A 916 32.93 32.50 -12.87
C ILE A 916 34.25 33.26 -13.02
N LEU A 917 35.15 32.67 -13.80
CA LEU A 917 36.45 33.21 -14.14
C LEU A 917 36.45 33.72 -15.59
N ALA A 918 37.04 34.87 -15.82
CA ALA A 918 37.50 35.29 -17.15
C ALA A 918 38.99 34.96 -17.28
N ALA A 919 39.37 34.20 -18.30
CA ALA A 919 40.74 33.78 -18.55
C ALA A 919 41.38 34.59 -19.68
N ASP A 920 42.59 35.13 -19.43
CA ASP A 920 43.38 35.77 -20.47
C ASP A 920 44.14 34.73 -21.29
N SER A 921 43.80 34.61 -22.57
CA SER A 921 44.41 33.64 -23.49
C SER A 921 45.88 33.93 -23.83
N ARG A 922 46.47 35.03 -23.36
CA ARG A 922 47.89 35.37 -23.59
C ARG A 922 48.81 34.79 -22.52
N ASP A 923 48.40 34.86 -21.25
CA ASP A 923 49.25 34.51 -20.11
C ASP A 923 48.61 33.52 -19.12
N GLY A 924 47.35 33.14 -19.35
CA GLY A 924 46.58 32.20 -18.54
C GLY A 924 46.04 32.78 -17.24
N SER A 925 46.21 34.08 -16.98
CA SER A 925 45.68 34.69 -15.76
C SER A 925 44.14 34.62 -15.73
N CYS A 926 43.58 34.14 -14.62
CA CYS A 926 42.13 34.04 -14.43
C CYS A 926 41.68 35.01 -13.35
N LYS A 927 40.64 35.82 -13.64
CA LYS A 927 40.04 36.74 -12.68
C LYS A 927 38.62 36.30 -12.36
N VAL A 928 38.25 36.30 -11.09
CA VAL A 928 36.84 36.17 -10.69
C VAL A 928 36.09 37.39 -11.20
N VAL A 929 35.17 37.17 -12.13
CA VAL A 929 34.36 38.23 -12.73
C VAL A 929 32.93 38.21 -12.20
N ARG A 930 32.46 37.07 -11.70
CA ARG A 930 31.15 36.92 -11.08
C ARG A 930 31.18 35.88 -9.96
N GLN A 931 30.39 36.11 -8.93
CA GLN A 931 30.21 35.19 -7.82
C GLN A 931 28.81 35.31 -7.23
N TRP A 932 28.14 34.19 -7.01
CA TRP A 932 26.83 34.12 -6.34
C TRP A 932 26.80 32.97 -5.35
N ASN A 933 25.87 33.03 -4.40
CA ASN A 933 25.47 31.84 -3.68
C ASN A 933 24.48 31.07 -4.54
N ALA A 934 24.69 29.76 -4.72
CA ALA A 934 23.72 28.92 -5.41
C ALA A 934 22.35 28.94 -4.67
N PRO A 935 21.21 28.82 -5.37
CA PRO A 935 19.90 28.80 -4.72
C PRO A 935 19.70 27.57 -3.83
N VAL A 936 20.44 26.49 -4.10
CA VAL A 936 20.47 25.24 -3.32
C VAL A 936 21.91 24.89 -2.97
N TRP A 937 22.11 24.05 -1.96
CA TRP A 937 23.43 23.58 -1.55
C TRP A 937 24.02 22.63 -2.62
N LEU A 938 25.17 23.00 -3.18
CA LEU A 938 25.88 22.24 -4.24
C LEU A 938 27.39 22.08 -3.94
N GLU A 939 27.80 22.14 -2.67
CA GLU A 939 29.23 22.10 -2.31
C GLU A 939 29.89 20.72 -2.51
N ASP A 940 29.11 19.64 -2.60
CA ASP A 940 29.61 18.29 -2.84
C ASP A 940 29.71 17.88 -4.31
N VAL A 941 29.29 18.75 -5.24
CA VAL A 941 29.42 18.53 -6.67
C VAL A 941 30.58 19.31 -7.27
N ARG A 942 31.08 18.84 -8.41
CA ARG A 942 32.16 19.41 -9.20
C ARG A 942 31.74 19.46 -10.67
N GLY A 943 32.42 20.27 -11.46
CA GLY A 943 32.08 20.43 -12.87
C GLY A 943 32.21 19.13 -13.69
N GLY A 944 31.18 18.80 -14.45
CA GLY A 944 31.14 17.65 -15.36
C GLY A 944 31.42 18.11 -16.80
N SER A 945 30.41 18.66 -17.47
CA SER A 945 30.49 19.14 -18.86
C SER A 945 30.90 20.61 -18.95
N GLN A 946 30.93 21.16 -20.16
CA GLN A 946 30.85 22.61 -20.39
C GLN A 946 29.44 23.15 -20.10
N LEU A 947 29.31 24.48 -20.00
CA LEU A 947 28.03 25.18 -20.03
C LEU A 947 27.63 25.39 -21.49
N VAL A 948 26.52 24.77 -21.90
CA VAL A 948 26.00 24.81 -23.27
C VAL A 948 24.84 25.79 -23.36
N PRO A 949 24.81 26.68 -24.38
CA PRO A 949 23.71 27.61 -24.57
C PRO A 949 22.41 26.88 -24.92
N MET A 950 21.32 27.28 -24.27
CA MET A 950 19.99 26.74 -24.50
C MET A 950 19.19 27.66 -25.43
N PRO A 951 18.35 27.11 -26.34
CA PRO A 951 17.50 27.93 -27.20
C PRO A 951 16.54 28.81 -26.39
N GLN A 952 16.19 29.99 -26.93
CA GLN A 952 15.22 30.89 -26.30
C GLN A 952 13.82 30.26 -26.16
N SER A 953 13.47 29.32 -27.06
CA SER A 953 12.24 28.51 -26.95
C SER A 953 12.22 27.58 -25.73
N HIS A 954 13.38 27.36 -25.10
CA HIS A 954 13.56 26.56 -23.90
C HIS A 954 14.12 27.39 -22.73
N GLY A 955 13.67 28.65 -22.65
CA GLY A 955 14.01 29.57 -21.56
C GLY A 955 15.42 30.18 -21.59
N GLY A 956 16.19 29.98 -22.66
CA GLY A 956 17.52 30.61 -22.83
C GLY A 956 18.54 30.20 -21.77
N GLY A 957 19.61 31.00 -21.62
CA GLY A 957 20.68 30.75 -20.65
C GLY A 957 21.56 29.54 -21.03
N TYR A 958 22.05 28.81 -20.04
CA TYR A 958 22.93 27.66 -20.22
C TYR A 958 22.51 26.44 -19.40
N VAL A 959 23.02 25.27 -19.78
CA VAL A 959 22.89 24.02 -19.03
C VAL A 959 24.23 23.30 -18.93
N ALA A 960 24.50 22.63 -17.81
CA ALA A 960 25.68 21.78 -17.63
C ALA A 960 25.38 20.57 -16.74
N PHE A 961 26.09 19.48 -16.99
CA PHE A 961 26.18 18.37 -16.05
C PHE A 961 27.26 18.63 -15.01
N VAL A 962 26.94 18.38 -13.75
CA VAL A 962 27.88 18.34 -12.63
C VAL A 962 27.87 16.95 -12.02
N HIS A 963 28.89 16.60 -11.24
CA HIS A 963 28.99 15.28 -10.63
C HIS A 963 29.51 15.33 -9.20
N GLY A 964 29.17 14.33 -8.40
CA GLY A 964 29.73 14.08 -7.09
C GLY A 964 29.98 12.59 -6.86
N VAL A 965 30.50 12.24 -5.69
CA VAL A 965 30.87 10.86 -5.35
C VAL A 965 29.81 10.25 -4.45
N LEU A 966 29.34 9.05 -4.79
CA LEU A 966 28.49 8.23 -3.91
C LEU A 966 29.37 7.47 -2.91
N ARG A 967 29.03 7.54 -1.62
CA ARG A 967 29.85 7.03 -0.51
C ARG A 967 29.21 5.80 0.13
N GLU A 968 29.25 4.63 -0.52
CA GLU A 968 28.82 3.37 0.14
C GLU A 968 29.28 2.07 -0.54
N SER A 969 30.37 2.07 -1.28
CA SER A 969 30.88 0.85 -1.93
C SER A 969 32.40 0.78 -1.86
N PRO A 970 33.01 -0.43 -1.77
CA PRO A 970 34.44 -0.59 -2.03
C PRO A 970 34.84 -0.11 -3.44
N ARG A 971 33.87 0.04 -4.36
CA ARG A 971 34.06 0.59 -5.70
C ARG A 971 33.51 2.01 -5.80
N ARG A 972 34.34 2.93 -6.28
CA ARG A 972 33.99 4.33 -6.54
C ARG A 972 32.83 4.41 -7.53
N SER A 973 31.80 5.19 -7.21
CA SER A 973 30.69 5.50 -8.13
C SER A 973 30.37 6.99 -8.09
N TYR A 974 29.81 7.51 -9.17
CA TYR A 974 29.42 8.92 -9.26
C TYR A 974 27.91 9.08 -9.36
N PHE A 975 27.43 10.22 -8.89
CA PHE A 975 26.11 10.73 -9.22
C PHE A 975 26.28 12.04 -9.99
N HIS A 976 25.25 12.42 -10.72
CA HIS A 976 25.19 13.63 -11.53
C HIS A 976 24.02 14.50 -11.12
N ARG A 977 24.10 15.77 -11.52
CA ARG A 977 22.98 16.70 -11.55
C ARG A 977 23.04 17.52 -12.83
N LEU A 978 21.88 17.87 -13.36
CA LEU A 978 21.74 18.81 -14.45
C LEU A 978 21.46 20.21 -13.88
N VAL A 979 22.32 21.17 -14.18
CA VAL A 979 22.29 22.52 -13.61
C VAL A 979 21.99 23.55 -14.69
N ARG A 980 21.00 24.40 -14.43
CA ARG A 980 20.61 25.52 -15.29
C ARG A 980 21.26 26.81 -14.81
N PHE A 981 21.72 27.60 -15.77
CA PHE A 981 22.27 28.93 -15.53
C PHE A 981 21.49 29.95 -16.35
N ASP A 982 21.31 31.15 -15.81
CA ASP A 982 20.78 32.28 -16.59
C ASP A 982 21.83 32.84 -17.57
N GLU A 983 21.45 33.85 -18.38
CA GLU A 983 22.39 34.57 -19.25
C GLU A 983 23.51 35.28 -18.47
N GLY A 984 23.26 35.54 -17.19
CA GLY A 984 24.21 36.09 -16.25
C GLY A 984 25.21 35.06 -15.71
N LEU A 985 25.06 33.77 -16.02
CA LEU A 985 25.82 32.64 -15.47
C LEU A 985 25.58 32.37 -13.97
N ALA A 986 24.47 32.86 -13.40
CA ALA A 986 24.01 32.45 -12.07
C ALA A 986 23.19 31.16 -12.18
N ILE A 987 23.36 30.24 -11.22
CA ILE A 987 22.57 29.00 -11.17
C ILE A 987 21.11 29.35 -10.83
N THR A 988 20.16 28.85 -11.62
CA THR A 988 18.72 29.06 -11.42
C THR A 988 18.00 27.79 -10.97
N ALA A 989 18.49 26.62 -11.35
CA ALA A 989 17.91 25.32 -10.97
C ALA A 989 18.98 24.23 -11.04
N ALA A 990 18.78 23.13 -10.31
CA ALA A 990 19.66 21.97 -10.36
C ALA A 990 18.85 20.72 -10.03
N SER A 991 18.85 19.72 -10.92
CA SER A 991 18.07 18.48 -10.79
C SER A 991 18.35 17.70 -9.50
N ARG A 992 17.50 16.70 -9.22
CA ARG A 992 17.81 15.65 -8.22
C ARG A 992 19.06 14.88 -8.64
N SER A 993 19.69 14.22 -7.67
CA SER A 993 20.82 13.33 -7.91
C SER A 993 20.39 12.12 -8.74
N LEU A 994 21.13 11.87 -9.82
CA LEU A 994 20.85 10.80 -10.79
C LEU A 994 22.14 10.07 -11.16
N VAL A 995 22.02 8.83 -11.62
CA VAL A 995 23.09 8.15 -12.37
C VAL A 995 22.69 8.12 -13.85
N LEU A 996 23.62 7.98 -14.79
CA LEU A 996 23.25 7.96 -16.21
C LEU A 996 22.62 6.62 -16.57
N ARG A 997 23.28 5.51 -16.21
CA ARG A 997 22.75 4.15 -16.44
C ARG A 997 22.64 3.37 -15.15
N GLU A 998 23.73 3.33 -14.39
CA GLU A 998 23.79 2.58 -13.15
C GLU A 998 24.87 3.14 -12.23
N ARG A 999 24.96 2.60 -11.01
CA ARG A 999 25.96 3.00 -10.03
C ARG A 999 27.35 2.49 -10.45
N ALA A 1000 28.06 3.35 -11.18
CA ALA A 1000 29.39 3.09 -11.74
C ALA A 1000 30.24 4.38 -11.74
N ILE A 1001 31.50 4.28 -12.21
CA ILE A 1001 32.30 5.47 -12.52
C ILE A 1001 31.78 6.03 -13.85
N GLU A 1002 30.82 6.93 -13.78
CA GLU A 1002 30.24 7.61 -14.95
C GLU A 1002 30.70 9.07 -14.98
N PHE A 1003 31.38 9.50 -16.05
CA PHE A 1003 31.96 10.84 -16.12
C PHE A 1003 31.51 11.58 -17.37
N VAL A 1004 30.53 12.49 -17.21
CA VAL A 1004 30.09 13.38 -18.28
C VAL A 1004 31.16 14.44 -18.53
N SER A 1005 31.77 14.41 -19.72
CA SER A 1005 32.82 15.33 -20.16
C SER A 1005 32.42 16.18 -21.36
N GLY A 1006 31.25 15.93 -21.95
CA GLY A 1006 30.77 16.68 -23.10
C GLY A 1006 29.26 16.77 -23.16
N CYS A 1007 28.76 17.95 -23.50
CA CYS A 1007 27.42 18.11 -24.02
C CYS A 1007 27.36 19.20 -25.10
N THR A 1008 26.37 19.13 -25.97
CA THR A 1008 26.08 20.21 -26.94
C THR A 1008 24.64 20.10 -27.41
N THR A 1009 24.06 21.19 -27.92
CA THR A 1009 22.72 21.16 -28.49
C THR A 1009 22.75 20.65 -29.94
N ASP A 1010 21.74 19.87 -30.31
CA ASP A 1010 21.49 19.40 -31.67
C ASP A 1010 20.01 19.41 -32.01
N GLY A 1011 19.57 20.49 -32.67
CA GLY A 1011 18.17 20.68 -33.00
C GLY A 1011 17.31 20.77 -31.73
N SER A 1012 16.45 19.78 -31.54
CA SER A 1012 15.55 19.63 -30.38
C SER A 1012 16.16 18.87 -29.21
N ASP A 1013 17.42 18.43 -29.31
CA ASP A 1013 18.05 17.53 -28.34
C ASP A 1013 19.30 18.17 -27.69
N LEU A 1014 19.59 17.74 -26.47
CA LEU A 1014 20.90 17.86 -25.82
C LEU A 1014 21.65 16.55 -26.04
N LEU A 1015 22.73 16.60 -26.82
CA LEU A 1015 23.67 15.50 -26.93
C LEU A 1015 24.56 15.48 -25.69
N LEU A 1016 24.76 14.31 -25.10
CA LEU A 1016 25.68 14.10 -24.00
C LEU A 1016 26.66 12.96 -24.31
N SER A 1017 27.87 13.10 -23.81
CA SER A 1017 28.91 12.07 -23.91
C SER A 1017 29.57 11.86 -22.56
N TRP A 1018 29.79 10.60 -22.21
CA TRP A 1018 30.37 10.24 -20.92
C TRP A 1018 31.32 9.05 -21.02
N GLY A 1019 32.25 8.99 -20.07
CA GLY A 1019 33.04 7.79 -19.82
C GLY A 1019 32.30 6.84 -18.88
N TYR A 1020 32.41 5.54 -19.12
CA TYR A 1020 31.86 4.50 -18.25
C TYR A 1020 32.99 3.60 -17.77
N ASN A 1021 33.12 3.47 -16.45
CA ASN A 1021 34.16 2.72 -15.73
C ASN A 1021 35.61 3.05 -16.10
N ASP A 1022 35.87 4.28 -16.56
CA ASP A 1022 37.16 4.67 -17.15
C ASP A 1022 37.69 3.60 -18.11
N ALA A 1023 36.79 3.05 -18.94
CA ALA A 1023 37.09 1.95 -19.85
C ALA A 1023 36.34 2.06 -21.18
N GLU A 1024 35.24 2.80 -21.19
CA GLU A 1024 34.38 2.94 -22.36
C GLU A 1024 34.00 4.41 -22.59
N ALA A 1025 33.76 4.75 -23.86
CA ALA A 1025 33.23 6.04 -24.28
C ALA A 1025 31.79 5.84 -24.76
N TRP A 1026 30.87 6.68 -24.29
CA TRP A 1026 29.44 6.58 -24.54
C TRP A 1026 28.86 7.89 -25.07
N LEU A 1027 27.74 7.77 -25.78
CA LEU A 1027 26.95 8.86 -26.34
C LEU A 1027 25.46 8.59 -26.06
N GLY A 1028 24.70 9.66 -25.86
CA GLY A 1028 23.24 9.62 -25.75
C GLY A 1028 22.62 10.97 -26.12
N ARG A 1029 21.29 11.00 -26.17
CA ARG A 1029 20.49 12.19 -26.48
C ARG A 1029 19.41 12.39 -25.43
N ILE A 1030 19.18 13.62 -24.99
CA ILE A 1030 18.05 13.98 -24.12
C ILE A 1030 17.24 15.06 -24.84
N PRO A 1031 15.94 14.86 -25.10
CA PRO A 1031 15.09 15.93 -25.64
C PRO A 1031 15.15 17.19 -24.76
N LEU A 1032 15.22 18.38 -25.36
CA LEU A 1032 15.32 19.64 -24.59
C LEU A 1032 14.09 19.85 -23.67
N SER A 1033 12.92 19.35 -24.05
CA SER A 1033 11.73 19.33 -23.18
C SER A 1033 11.91 18.44 -21.95
N SER A 1034 12.66 17.33 -22.07
CA SER A 1034 12.99 16.46 -20.94
C SER A 1034 14.04 17.11 -20.03
N VAL A 1035 15.01 17.84 -20.59
CA VAL A 1035 15.95 18.66 -19.81
C VAL A 1035 15.21 19.64 -18.90
N GLU A 1036 14.19 20.31 -19.43
CA GLU A 1036 13.33 21.20 -18.64
C GLU A 1036 12.61 20.44 -17.53
N ALA A 1037 11.96 19.30 -17.85
CA ALA A 1037 11.28 18.47 -16.87
C ALA A 1037 12.21 18.04 -15.72
N ILE A 1038 13.38 17.48 -16.04
CA ILE A 1038 14.41 17.03 -15.09
C ILE A 1038 14.86 18.18 -14.17
N CYS A 1039 15.00 19.39 -14.70
CA CYS A 1039 15.36 20.58 -13.92
C CYS A 1039 14.18 21.18 -13.16
N THR A 1040 12.93 20.97 -13.58
CA THR A 1040 11.72 21.39 -12.84
C THR A 1040 11.31 20.43 -11.74
N GLU A 1041 11.83 19.19 -11.74
CA GLU A 1041 11.72 18.25 -10.62
C GLU A 1041 12.50 18.69 -9.36
N THR A 1042 13.04 19.91 -9.39
CA THR A 1042 13.72 20.55 -8.27
C THR A 1042 13.06 21.82 -7.78
N PHE A 1043 13.20 21.96 -6.47
CA PHE A 1043 12.46 22.75 -5.48
C PHE A 1043 11.92 24.11 -5.92
#